data_AF-A0A2M9Z8F5-F1
#
_entry.id   AF-A0A2M9Z8F5-F1
#
_cell.length_a   1.000
_cell.length_b   1.000
_cell.length_c   1.000
_cell.angle_alpha   90.00
_cell.angle_beta   90.00
_cell.angle_gamma   90.00
#
_symmetry.space_group_name_H-M   'P 1'
#
loop_
_entity.id
_entity.type
_entity.pdbx_description
1 polymer ?
#
loop_
_entity_poly.entity_id
_entity_poly.type
_entity_poly.pdbx_seq_one_letter_code
_entity_poly.pdbx_strand_id
1 'polypeptide(L)'
;MKTMRFMILFVVCLGIACQAKDEKPTADGFYDNIEYSGIRLFNIFDSYPSIKAGFQSLDPIPFNERLESSMTIPYREDIVGFLRASGDLLLKPEAHVRDSLRRLHTLLDRIDNAPNSAFDTLQPWLESLRIYNKPVLRNLSPLSQSALSYMYSKYSKDTMQTKFEELSSILKDPEIRILFVELEDVLDKIANQNTNAKAALNGLLQGMVDPSLISDRVMKQKLIQIISSLGHSFRQRAGYSDAKSSETVLKNLVVNLEKFYTAGGEYYSDNNFAVYRDATYPSEFAAILSESFRYLRPMLGRGGNFTADPNVILSLKLAQNFANLDFSTGVTGVDASLRELIRMDAMGRDRVTDVDSNPITALESLMFILTLSDNYGFRWEAPTNNSIQSLESDANGGPMSGGILTVGDSIYSLGSKMTTDFGVKAFMTQSSSGAAVFKNGDPNTPTSLQIDVNTPTLALLESPDPSIVPSVNDPVYTKTIPFIMKLVRNVTLSGGGPYYNKNRRDSSGAIYTIDGKLYKDSDGNDLIYKPSWNTSEYRIKVSNTVSGACTSSSLCRWVGPGGMETTANYANNSFTQVPTGTNESGTKGWSIPVWEIVKDDAGERALNTDEEVIYKNFQWLLHEKRMVAVIPLRASLGSGVPYKMAAYVTLIANGLTGLMSAAPILQDGTNCSDRINGIWRIKNALLKPGCASATQPNFRQPGVRIEQQNYSDIPGDSMFLLEAWDYGTSGNGPLTFNSLGDGSVYAIFYPGSSVSSYGVIPPAIASNFGVMERLSFLTSDKVLPSGANTSYGKSVDEVWDKRNKLLPLIVTLAQTLDDQADPVNNKNPFQILTGLSAALSRPLLAKIQDGEENSGNRTITVMRMVGIKGTSPSDPAQMDNMTMIRSTKSDPEDYGFRYQDPLSAKPVRSPLSILSENERRYQDGLLNLMSRTDLLSTFVTMLAEMGKPERASGALLTFQSLADLLGEVKLANESPAANQFNLEGYLGEVRDMLAAFPDARPSNIYDPDWDRLGVWAVRMRDYFDPESIYSLIPMIDFSLDMIIDNVPTPAQLAAVVDLIGGLVRDSGGNRDYLITNLLSVDAADLAKVSAPYGRSTVGVLMGIVKNGEFFSYLEADMRSPYSIRAIFNDTKKLLVSDMIQTDRKDNSSLIYTAGILMGIFADLTETGRKQFPDGFVFYDRFNKDESSETYWDRFVTVFTR
;
A
#
# COMPACT_ATOMS: atom_id res chain seq x y z
N MET A 1 -16.23 38.32 -8.11
CA MET A 1 -16.30 37.45 -6.91
C MET A 1 -14.99 37.40 -6.11
N LYS A 2 -13.89 36.79 -6.60
CA LYS A 2 -12.58 36.89 -5.89
C LYS A 2 -12.22 38.36 -5.61
N THR A 3 -12.43 39.24 -6.59
CA THR A 3 -12.14 40.69 -6.64
C THR A 3 -12.44 41.56 -5.43
N MET A 4 -13.51 41.30 -4.66
CA MET A 4 -13.86 42.15 -3.52
C MET A 4 -13.25 41.65 -2.21
N ARG A 5 -13.24 40.32 -2.01
CA ARG A 5 -12.32 39.70 -1.04
C ARG A 5 -10.90 40.07 -1.36
N PHE A 6 -10.53 40.10 -2.63
CA PHE A 6 -9.24 40.50 -3.15
C PHE A 6 -8.94 41.98 -2.96
N MET A 7 -9.92 42.87 -2.66
CA MET A 7 -9.70 44.25 -2.21
C MET A 7 -9.45 44.37 -0.70
N ILE A 8 -10.07 43.51 0.12
CA ILE A 8 -9.87 43.53 1.57
C ILE A 8 -8.62 42.71 1.94
N LEU A 9 -8.47 41.57 1.27
CA LEU A 9 -7.21 40.86 1.08
C LEU A 9 -6.21 41.71 0.27
N PHE A 10 -6.60 42.74 -0.51
CA PHE A 10 -5.62 43.71 -1.04
C PHE A 10 -5.06 44.47 0.14
N VAL A 11 -5.87 45.09 0.99
CA VAL A 11 -5.36 45.84 2.16
C VAL A 11 -4.50 44.95 3.07
N VAL A 12 -4.90 43.69 3.31
CA VAL A 12 -4.11 42.73 4.11
C VAL A 12 -2.83 42.26 3.37
N CYS A 13 -2.90 41.94 2.08
CA CYS A 13 -1.75 41.53 1.26
C CYS A 13 -0.81 42.68 0.91
N LEU A 14 -1.30 43.90 0.78
CA LEU A 14 -0.53 45.14 0.69
C LEU A 14 0.23 45.33 2.02
N GLY A 15 -0.38 45.00 3.15
CA GLY A 15 0.31 44.91 4.43
C GLY A 15 1.45 43.88 4.46
N ILE A 16 1.27 42.73 3.82
CA ILE A 16 2.27 41.64 3.74
C ILE A 16 3.32 41.89 2.63
N ALA A 17 2.98 42.64 1.58
CA ALA A 17 3.83 42.95 0.43
C ALA A 17 4.53 44.32 0.52
N CYS A 18 4.19 45.16 1.51
CA CYS A 18 5.01 46.32 1.87
C CYS A 18 6.42 45.84 2.21
N GLN A 19 7.41 46.04 1.35
CA GLN A 19 8.80 45.75 1.74
C GLN A 19 9.18 46.56 2.99
N ALA A 20 10.00 45.99 3.87
CA ALA A 20 10.51 46.72 5.02
C ALA A 20 11.44 47.85 4.57
N LYS A 21 11.41 49.00 5.26
CA LYS A 21 12.31 50.13 5.03
C LYS A 21 12.66 50.80 6.36
N ASP A 22 13.95 51.01 6.62
CA ASP A 22 14.43 51.60 7.88
C ASP A 22 14.04 53.08 8.04
N GLU A 23 13.91 53.80 6.92
CA GLU A 23 13.50 55.20 6.90
C GLU A 23 12.01 55.35 6.61
N LYS A 24 11.33 56.19 7.39
CA LYS A 24 9.97 56.63 7.07
C LYS A 24 9.96 57.33 5.70
N PRO A 25 8.96 57.08 4.84
CA PRO A 25 8.79 57.86 3.61
C PRO A 25 8.82 59.35 3.92
N THR A 26 9.57 60.14 3.14
CA THR A 26 9.43 61.60 3.20
C THR A 26 8.03 61.96 2.72
N ALA A 27 7.51 63.11 3.17
CA ALA A 27 6.13 63.50 2.87
C ALA A 27 5.87 63.78 1.38
N ASP A 28 6.92 63.81 0.54
CA ASP A 28 6.89 64.23 -0.86
C ASP A 28 6.17 63.25 -1.82
N GLY A 29 5.76 62.07 -1.35
CA GLY A 29 4.98 61.07 -2.11
C GLY A 29 3.46 61.20 -1.91
N PHE A 30 2.69 61.07 -3.01
CA PHE A 30 1.22 61.16 -3.04
C PHE A 30 0.64 62.42 -2.35
N TYR A 31 1.00 63.60 -2.85
CA TYR A 31 0.40 64.88 -2.44
C TYR A 31 -0.91 65.18 -3.19
N ASP A 32 -2.02 65.30 -2.46
CA ASP A 32 -3.22 66.01 -2.94
C ASP A 32 -2.87 67.51 -3.04
N ASN A 33 -2.49 67.95 -4.24
CA ASN A 33 -1.95 69.29 -4.50
C ASN A 33 -3.03 70.40 -4.54
N ILE A 34 -4.04 70.28 -3.67
CA ILE A 34 -5.33 71.00 -3.72
C ILE A 34 -5.77 71.38 -2.29
N GLU A 35 -6.07 72.66 -2.08
CA GLU A 35 -6.60 73.18 -0.80
C GLU A 35 -8.12 72.94 -0.69
N TYR A 36 -8.51 71.86 0.02
CA TYR A 36 -9.92 71.56 0.29
C TYR A 36 -10.16 71.02 1.71
N SER A 37 -11.31 71.34 2.31
CA SER A 37 -11.64 71.07 3.72
C SER A 37 -12.53 69.84 3.98
N GLY A 38 -12.84 69.05 2.94
CA GLY A 38 -13.60 67.80 3.03
C GLY A 38 -12.75 66.54 3.25
N ILE A 39 -13.42 65.38 3.21
CA ILE A 39 -12.78 64.05 3.28
C ILE A 39 -11.97 63.83 1.99
N ARG A 40 -10.63 63.84 2.11
CA ARG A 40 -9.72 63.57 0.99
C ARG A 40 -9.31 62.10 0.95
N LEU A 41 -9.05 61.57 -0.24
CA LEU A 41 -8.80 60.14 -0.46
C LEU A 41 -7.64 59.59 0.38
N PHE A 42 -6.56 60.36 0.55
CA PHE A 42 -5.38 59.96 1.33
C PHE A 42 -5.37 60.48 2.78
N ASN A 43 -6.31 61.35 3.15
CA ASN A 43 -6.57 61.72 4.55
C ASN A 43 -7.49 60.71 5.25
N ILE A 44 -8.25 59.89 4.50
CA ILE A 44 -8.99 58.74 5.05
C ILE A 44 -8.09 57.82 5.90
N PHE A 45 -6.79 57.74 5.56
CA PHE A 45 -5.80 56.93 6.26
C PHE A 45 -5.02 57.69 7.36
N ASP A 46 -5.36 58.94 7.69
CA ASP A 46 -4.66 59.71 8.75
C ASP A 46 -4.72 59.03 10.12
N SER A 47 -5.87 58.43 10.46
CA SER A 47 -6.07 57.64 11.68
C SER A 47 -5.42 56.24 11.63
N TYR A 48 -4.80 55.87 10.51
CA TYR A 48 -4.29 54.53 10.20
C TYR A 48 -2.86 54.62 9.61
N PRO A 49 -1.88 55.17 10.37
CA PRO A 49 -0.59 55.60 9.84
C PRO A 49 0.24 54.48 9.21
N SER A 50 0.07 53.22 9.65
CA SER A 50 0.79 52.08 9.07
C SER A 50 0.30 51.70 7.66
N ILE A 51 -1.00 51.86 7.40
CA ILE A 51 -1.61 51.71 6.08
C ILE A 51 -1.22 52.90 5.19
N LYS A 52 -1.30 54.13 5.73
CA LYS A 52 -0.94 55.36 5.00
C LYS A 52 0.50 55.32 4.48
N ALA A 53 1.45 54.86 5.30
CA ALA A 53 2.85 54.78 4.91
C ALA A 53 3.12 53.88 3.70
N GLY A 54 2.33 52.81 3.51
CA GLY A 54 2.38 51.97 2.31
C GLY A 54 2.05 52.78 1.05
N PHE A 55 0.93 53.50 1.03
CA PHE A 55 0.57 54.36 -0.10
C PHE A 55 1.55 55.52 -0.33
N GLN A 56 2.09 56.13 0.73
CA GLN A 56 3.08 57.21 0.64
C GLN A 56 4.44 56.78 0.06
N SER A 57 4.73 55.48 0.03
CA SER A 57 5.96 54.96 -0.58
C SER A 57 5.93 54.87 -2.11
N LEU A 58 4.72 54.94 -2.70
CA LEU A 58 4.50 54.80 -4.14
C LEU A 58 4.67 56.15 -4.85
N ASP A 59 5.26 56.11 -6.05
CA ASP A 59 5.26 57.25 -6.96
C ASP A 59 3.89 57.36 -7.66
N PRO A 60 3.22 58.53 -7.64
CA PRO A 60 1.94 58.73 -8.33
C PRO A 60 1.98 58.48 -9.84
N ILE A 61 3.07 58.83 -10.54
CA ILE A 61 3.09 58.74 -12.01
C ILE A 61 3.10 57.28 -12.47
N PRO A 62 4.03 56.41 -12.02
CA PRO A 62 4.00 54.98 -12.32
C PRO A 62 2.76 54.27 -11.77
N PHE A 63 2.21 54.69 -10.62
CA PHE A 63 0.94 54.14 -10.11
C PHE A 63 -0.19 54.32 -11.13
N ASN A 64 -0.34 55.55 -11.63
CA ASN A 64 -1.37 55.92 -12.58
C ASN A 64 -1.18 55.19 -13.94
N GLU A 65 0.03 55.23 -14.50
CA GLU A 65 0.37 54.59 -15.77
C GLU A 65 0.17 53.06 -15.72
N ARG A 66 0.57 52.40 -14.63
CA ARG A 66 0.43 50.94 -14.48
C ARG A 66 -1.02 50.52 -14.27
N LEU A 67 -1.81 51.33 -13.55
CA LEU A 67 -3.25 51.08 -13.37
C LEU A 67 -4.01 51.24 -14.69
N GLU A 68 -3.71 52.27 -15.48
CA GLU A 68 -4.27 52.48 -16.81
C GLU A 68 -3.85 51.39 -17.80
N SER A 69 -2.57 51.00 -17.81
CA SER A 69 -2.09 49.88 -18.63
C SER A 69 -2.80 48.58 -18.26
N SER A 70 -3.00 48.31 -16.96
CA SER A 70 -3.83 47.17 -16.50
C SER A 70 -5.28 47.25 -16.95
N MET A 71 -5.92 48.43 -16.89
CA MET A 71 -7.33 48.60 -17.23
C MET A 71 -7.61 48.62 -18.74
N THR A 72 -6.65 48.96 -19.58
CA THR A 72 -6.79 49.02 -21.04
C THR A 72 -6.59 47.68 -21.77
N ILE A 73 -6.18 46.63 -21.06
CA ILE A 73 -6.05 45.26 -21.59
C ILE A 73 -7.39 44.60 -21.95
N PRO A 74 -8.44 44.60 -21.10
CA PRO A 74 -9.78 44.14 -21.49
C PRO A 74 -10.52 45.15 -22.39
N TYR A 75 -11.58 44.70 -23.07
CA TYR A 75 -12.42 45.59 -23.88
C TYR A 75 -13.13 46.65 -23.03
N ARG A 76 -13.42 47.83 -23.61
CA ARG A 76 -14.09 48.96 -22.95
C ARG A 76 -15.41 48.57 -22.26
N GLU A 77 -16.20 47.69 -22.89
CA GLU A 77 -17.44 47.16 -22.31
C GLU A 77 -17.23 46.33 -21.02
N ASP A 78 -16.08 45.66 -20.91
CA ASP A 78 -15.70 44.88 -19.73
C ASP A 78 -15.11 45.76 -18.62
N ILE A 79 -14.55 46.93 -18.94
CA ILE A 79 -14.21 47.95 -17.94
C ILE A 79 -15.50 48.51 -17.32
N VAL A 80 -16.48 48.90 -18.16
CA VAL A 80 -17.80 49.35 -17.73
C VAL A 80 -18.50 48.29 -16.88
N GLY A 81 -18.50 47.04 -17.34
CA GLY A 81 -19.10 45.92 -16.62
C GLY A 81 -18.45 45.68 -15.25
N PHE A 82 -17.12 45.76 -15.15
CA PHE A 82 -16.41 45.63 -13.87
C PHE A 82 -16.74 46.78 -12.90
N LEU A 83 -16.81 48.03 -13.39
CA LEU A 83 -17.18 49.19 -12.58
C LEU A 83 -18.63 49.07 -12.08
N ARG A 84 -19.56 48.61 -12.93
CA ARG A 84 -20.94 48.29 -12.53
C ARG A 84 -21.01 47.16 -11.51
N ALA A 85 -20.25 46.09 -11.69
CA ALA A 85 -20.15 45.00 -10.71
C ALA A 85 -19.64 45.50 -9.35
N SER A 86 -18.63 46.36 -9.35
CA SER A 86 -18.04 46.92 -8.13
C SER A 86 -19.01 47.86 -7.41
N GLY A 87 -19.71 48.72 -8.16
CA GLY A 87 -20.80 49.54 -7.63
C GLY A 87 -21.96 48.71 -7.07
N ASP A 88 -22.41 47.70 -7.82
CA ASP A 88 -23.47 46.77 -7.38
C ASP A 88 -23.10 46.05 -6.08
N LEU A 89 -21.89 45.50 -5.97
CA LEU A 89 -21.44 44.83 -4.74
C LEU A 89 -21.38 45.78 -3.54
N LEU A 90 -21.00 47.05 -3.75
CA LEU A 90 -20.94 48.05 -2.68
C LEU A 90 -22.33 48.62 -2.28
N LEU A 91 -23.28 48.68 -3.21
CA LEU A 91 -24.58 49.32 -3.01
C LEU A 91 -25.73 48.35 -2.65
N LYS A 92 -25.66 47.09 -3.09
CA LYS A 92 -26.71 46.08 -2.90
C LYS A 92 -26.56 45.38 -1.54
N PRO A 93 -27.57 45.45 -0.64
CA PRO A 93 -27.54 44.72 0.63
C PRO A 93 -27.29 43.22 0.46
N GLU A 94 -27.79 42.64 -0.64
CA GLU A 94 -27.68 41.22 -1.00
C GLU A 94 -26.24 40.75 -1.26
N ALA A 95 -25.26 41.65 -1.30
CA ALA A 95 -23.84 41.32 -1.41
C ALA A 95 -23.16 41.05 -0.04
N HIS A 96 -23.84 41.33 1.08
CA HIS A 96 -23.35 41.12 2.46
C HIS A 96 -21.93 41.64 2.74
N VAL A 97 -21.54 42.75 2.10
CA VAL A 97 -20.18 43.30 2.17
C VAL A 97 -19.82 43.79 3.58
N ARG A 98 -20.73 44.50 4.26
CA ARG A 98 -20.49 44.96 5.64
C ARG A 98 -20.28 43.80 6.60
N ASP A 99 -21.10 42.75 6.49
CA ASP A 99 -20.97 41.56 7.33
C ASP A 99 -19.73 40.73 6.98
N SER A 100 -19.36 40.64 5.70
CA SER A 100 -18.08 40.07 5.27
C SER A 100 -16.88 40.81 5.90
N LEU A 101 -16.94 42.16 5.94
CA LEU A 101 -15.92 43.01 6.56
C LEU A 101 -15.87 42.83 8.09
N ARG A 102 -17.03 42.70 8.75
CA ARG A 102 -17.13 42.39 10.20
C ARG A 102 -16.54 41.01 10.51
N ARG A 103 -16.90 39.98 9.73
CA ARG A 103 -16.35 38.62 9.87
C ARG A 103 -14.85 38.57 9.61
N LEU A 104 -14.33 39.36 8.67
CA LEU A 104 -12.87 39.49 8.50
C LEU A 104 -12.21 40.21 9.67
N HIS A 105 -12.83 41.25 10.24
CA HIS A 105 -12.34 41.83 11.49
C HIS A 105 -12.29 40.77 12.60
N THR A 106 -13.32 39.92 12.74
CA THR A 106 -13.31 38.80 13.70
C THR A 106 -12.18 37.80 13.41
N LEU A 107 -11.87 37.48 12.15
CA LEU A 107 -10.71 36.64 11.79
C LEU A 107 -9.38 37.30 12.18
N LEU A 108 -9.18 38.59 11.87
CA LEU A 108 -7.97 39.33 12.25
C LEU A 108 -7.85 39.48 13.78
N ASP A 109 -8.98 39.58 14.49
CA ASP A 109 -9.00 39.62 15.94
C ASP A 109 -8.62 38.26 16.55
N ARG A 110 -9.11 37.14 16.00
CA ARG A 110 -8.66 35.78 16.37
C ARG A 110 -7.18 35.54 16.11
N ILE A 111 -6.62 36.14 15.06
CA ILE A 111 -5.18 36.03 14.76
C ILE A 111 -4.35 36.79 15.81
N ASP A 112 -4.67 38.05 16.09
CA ASP A 112 -3.92 38.90 17.05
C ASP A 112 -4.12 38.43 18.51
N ASN A 113 -5.30 37.89 18.86
CA ASN A 113 -5.62 37.32 20.17
C ASN A 113 -5.45 35.78 20.22
N ALA A 114 -4.67 35.18 19.32
CA ALA A 114 -4.47 33.74 19.27
C ALA A 114 -3.86 33.18 20.59
N PRO A 115 -4.16 31.92 20.97
CA PRO A 115 -3.65 31.30 22.19
C PRO A 115 -2.12 31.39 22.34
N ASN A 116 -1.65 31.34 23.60
CA ASN A 116 -0.22 31.26 23.95
C ASN A 116 0.68 32.37 23.38
N SER A 117 0.13 33.54 23.04
CA SER A 117 0.88 34.62 22.35
C SER A 117 1.49 34.15 21.01
N ALA A 118 0.77 33.29 20.29
CA ALA A 118 1.21 32.72 19.03
C ALA A 118 1.59 33.80 17.99
N PHE A 119 0.78 34.85 17.84
CA PHE A 119 1.07 35.93 16.90
C PHE A 119 2.36 36.70 17.21
N ASP A 120 2.63 36.96 18.50
CA ASP A 120 3.89 37.58 18.95
C ASP A 120 5.10 36.69 18.64
N THR A 121 4.95 35.37 18.81
CA THR A 121 5.99 34.37 18.51
C THR A 121 6.26 34.26 17.00
N LEU A 122 5.21 34.41 16.18
CA LEU A 122 5.30 34.37 14.71
C LEU A 122 5.84 35.67 14.09
N GLN A 123 5.69 36.81 14.77
CA GLN A 123 6.03 38.12 14.20
C GLN A 123 7.43 38.16 13.52
N PRO A 124 8.54 37.67 14.12
CA PRO A 124 9.85 37.72 13.47
C PRO A 124 9.93 36.93 12.16
N TRP A 125 9.19 35.82 12.05
CA TRP A 125 9.14 34.99 10.85
C TRP A 125 8.22 35.60 9.78
N LEU A 126 7.10 36.18 10.18
CA LEU A 126 6.23 36.92 9.26
C LEU A 126 6.97 38.12 8.65
N GLU A 127 7.80 38.83 9.41
CA GLU A 127 8.65 39.91 8.89
C GLU A 127 9.76 39.38 7.95
N SER A 128 10.32 38.17 8.18
CA SER A 128 11.27 37.57 7.22
C SER A 128 10.59 37.19 5.90
N LEU A 129 9.38 36.63 5.95
CA LEU A 129 8.58 36.34 4.75
C LEU A 129 8.23 37.61 3.96
N ARG A 130 8.00 38.73 4.65
CA ARG A 130 7.72 40.04 4.07
C ARG A 130 8.94 40.68 3.36
N ILE A 131 10.16 40.23 3.67
CA ILE A 131 11.41 40.68 3.02
C ILE A 131 11.80 39.72 1.87
N TYR A 132 10.99 38.70 1.57
CA TYR A 132 11.33 37.68 0.58
C TYR A 132 11.42 38.22 -0.86
N ASN A 133 12.56 38.00 -1.50
CA ASN A 133 12.95 38.60 -2.79
C ASN A 133 12.18 38.08 -4.04
N LYS A 134 11.14 37.24 -3.89
CA LYS A 134 10.36 36.69 -5.02
C LYS A 134 8.91 37.19 -4.94
N PRO A 135 8.22 37.46 -6.07
CA PRO A 135 6.88 38.06 -6.06
C PRO A 135 5.86 37.14 -5.37
N VAL A 136 5.40 37.54 -4.19
CA VAL A 136 4.55 36.72 -3.31
C VAL A 136 3.10 36.72 -3.75
N LEU A 137 2.52 37.88 -4.09
CA LEU A 137 1.08 38.01 -4.35
C LEU A 137 0.68 37.33 -5.65
N ARG A 138 1.52 37.45 -6.69
CA ARG A 138 1.28 36.78 -7.97
C ARG A 138 1.42 35.27 -7.91
N ASN A 139 2.32 34.73 -7.09
CA ASN A 139 2.55 33.29 -7.00
C ASN A 139 1.67 32.59 -5.94
N LEU A 140 1.22 33.31 -4.90
CA LEU A 140 0.19 32.84 -3.97
C LEU A 140 -1.25 33.06 -4.47
N SER A 141 -1.44 33.65 -5.66
CA SER A 141 -2.76 33.82 -6.25
C SER A 141 -3.38 32.45 -6.64
N PRO A 142 -4.54 32.06 -6.09
CA PRO A 142 -5.23 30.81 -6.44
C PRO A 142 -5.96 30.90 -7.80
N LEU A 143 -5.57 31.84 -8.66
CA LEU A 143 -5.81 31.84 -10.11
C LEU A 143 -4.54 32.39 -10.77
N SER A 144 -3.95 31.60 -11.65
CA SER A 144 -2.84 32.05 -12.49
C SER A 144 -3.32 33.12 -13.48
N GLN A 145 -2.41 33.98 -13.94
CA GLN A 145 -2.67 34.90 -15.06
C GLN A 145 -3.17 34.11 -16.30
N SER A 146 -2.62 32.92 -16.52
CA SER A 146 -3.01 32.00 -17.59
C SER A 146 -4.46 31.54 -17.47
N ALA A 147 -4.93 31.21 -16.26
CA ALA A 147 -6.33 30.85 -16.00
C ALA A 147 -7.28 32.01 -16.30
N LEU A 148 -6.95 33.21 -15.82
CA LEU A 148 -7.75 34.41 -16.09
C LEU A 148 -7.83 34.72 -17.59
N SER A 149 -6.72 34.61 -18.32
CA SER A 149 -6.65 34.78 -19.77
C SER A 149 -7.43 33.71 -20.55
N TYR A 150 -7.33 32.45 -20.13
CA TYR A 150 -8.11 31.36 -20.72
C TYR A 150 -9.62 31.57 -20.52
N MET A 151 -10.05 31.85 -19.28
CA MET A 151 -11.45 32.12 -18.98
C MET A 151 -12.00 33.30 -19.80
N TYR A 152 -11.24 34.40 -19.89
CA TYR A 152 -11.64 35.59 -20.66
C TYR A 152 -11.69 35.35 -22.17
N SER A 153 -10.77 34.56 -22.72
CA SER A 153 -10.70 34.27 -24.17
C SER A 153 -11.66 33.18 -24.62
N LYS A 154 -12.07 32.24 -23.75
CA LYS A 154 -12.92 31.09 -24.12
C LYS A 154 -14.38 31.22 -23.75
N TYR A 155 -14.74 31.82 -22.62
CA TYR A 155 -16.13 31.88 -22.16
C TYR A 155 -16.83 33.17 -22.62
N SER A 156 -18.00 33.03 -23.26
CA SER A 156 -18.85 34.17 -23.59
C SER A 156 -19.37 34.86 -22.33
N LYS A 157 -19.99 36.04 -22.50
CA LYS A 157 -20.62 36.76 -21.37
C LYS A 157 -21.64 35.89 -20.65
N ASP A 158 -22.54 35.26 -21.42
CA ASP A 158 -23.62 34.41 -20.89
C ASP A 158 -23.05 33.17 -20.18
N THR A 159 -22.09 32.48 -20.81
CA THR A 159 -21.43 31.32 -20.18
C THR A 159 -20.73 31.70 -18.87
N MET A 160 -20.07 32.86 -18.81
CA MET A 160 -19.43 33.31 -17.57
C MET A 160 -20.44 33.68 -16.49
N GLN A 161 -21.57 34.28 -16.85
CA GLN A 161 -22.68 34.54 -15.92
C GLN A 161 -23.20 33.23 -15.33
N THR A 162 -23.54 32.25 -16.16
CA THR A 162 -24.01 30.93 -15.70
C THR A 162 -22.98 30.27 -14.78
N LYS A 163 -21.67 30.36 -15.08
CA LYS A 163 -20.62 29.78 -14.22
C LYS A 163 -20.51 30.47 -12.85
N PHE A 164 -20.80 31.77 -12.75
CA PHE A 164 -20.86 32.48 -11.46
C PHE A 164 -22.14 32.13 -10.68
N GLU A 165 -23.27 31.93 -11.36
CA GLU A 165 -24.53 31.48 -10.76
C GLU A 165 -24.43 30.04 -10.25
N GLU A 166 -23.85 29.12 -11.04
CA GLU A 166 -23.50 27.76 -10.62
C GLU A 166 -22.60 27.76 -9.38
N LEU A 167 -21.55 28.59 -9.35
CA LEU A 167 -20.66 28.72 -8.20
C LEU A 167 -21.39 29.24 -6.96
N SER A 168 -22.30 30.21 -7.11
CA SER A 168 -23.19 30.62 -6.00
C SER A 168 -24.07 29.48 -5.51
N SER A 169 -24.57 28.64 -6.42
CA SER A 169 -25.49 27.54 -6.07
C SER A 169 -24.75 26.45 -5.30
N ILE A 170 -23.56 26.04 -5.80
CA ILE A 170 -22.73 25.01 -5.18
C ILE A 170 -22.28 25.42 -3.77
N LEU A 171 -21.85 26.66 -3.57
CA LEU A 171 -21.42 27.14 -2.25
C LEU A 171 -22.57 27.23 -1.23
N LYS A 172 -23.81 27.38 -1.71
CA LYS A 172 -25.04 27.37 -0.89
C LYS A 172 -25.67 25.98 -0.72
N ASP A 173 -25.13 24.95 -1.37
CA ASP A 173 -25.67 23.59 -1.26
C ASP A 173 -25.54 23.11 0.20
N PRO A 174 -26.62 22.62 0.83
CA PRO A 174 -26.58 22.09 2.20
C PRO A 174 -25.50 21.03 2.42
N GLU A 175 -25.25 20.16 1.44
CA GLU A 175 -24.21 19.11 1.51
C GLU A 175 -22.81 19.74 1.63
N ILE A 176 -22.53 20.77 0.83
CA ILE A 176 -21.24 21.48 0.84
C ILE A 176 -21.06 22.26 2.14
N ARG A 177 -22.14 22.81 2.70
CA ARG A 177 -22.10 23.49 4.01
C ARG A 177 -21.82 22.51 5.14
N ILE A 178 -22.42 21.32 5.13
CA ILE A 178 -22.14 20.25 6.10
C ILE A 178 -20.66 19.84 6.03
N LEU A 179 -20.13 19.61 4.82
CA LEU A 179 -18.71 19.28 4.62
C LEU A 179 -17.76 20.36 5.18
N PHE A 180 -18.07 21.65 5.01
CA PHE A 180 -17.24 22.72 5.59
C PHE A 180 -17.33 22.77 7.13
N VAL A 181 -18.50 22.50 7.72
CA VAL A 181 -18.66 22.34 9.18
C VAL A 181 -17.82 21.17 9.71
N GLU A 182 -17.88 20.01 9.04
CA GLU A 182 -17.10 18.82 9.41
C GLU A 182 -15.59 19.07 9.32
N LEU A 183 -15.14 19.80 8.30
CA LEU A 183 -13.73 20.18 8.14
C LEU A 183 -13.27 21.14 9.26
N GLU A 184 -14.08 22.13 9.64
CA GLU A 184 -13.78 22.98 10.81
C GLU A 184 -13.78 22.18 12.11
N ASP A 185 -14.67 21.18 12.26
CA ASP A 185 -14.72 20.30 13.43
C ASP A 185 -13.49 19.39 13.54
N VAL A 186 -13.01 18.83 12.42
CA VAL A 186 -11.75 18.08 12.38
C VAL A 186 -10.57 18.99 12.73
N LEU A 187 -10.51 20.21 12.18
CA LEU A 187 -9.46 21.18 12.48
C LEU A 187 -9.46 21.59 13.96
N ASP A 188 -10.62 21.90 14.54
CA ASP A 188 -10.75 22.19 15.98
C ASP A 188 -10.30 21.01 16.84
N LYS A 189 -10.63 19.79 16.42
CA LYS A 189 -10.29 18.58 17.16
C LYS A 189 -8.79 18.29 17.15
N ILE A 190 -8.11 18.48 16.00
CA ILE A 190 -6.64 18.35 15.88
C ILE A 190 -5.93 19.48 16.63
N ALA A 191 -6.34 20.73 16.45
CA ALA A 191 -5.59 21.89 16.92
C ALA A 191 -5.89 22.31 18.37
N ASN A 192 -7.10 22.03 18.89
CA ASN A 192 -7.56 22.49 20.20
C ASN A 192 -8.00 21.38 21.18
N GLN A 193 -8.71 20.34 20.72
CA GLN A 193 -9.29 19.35 21.64
C GLN A 193 -8.34 18.21 22.03
N ASN A 194 -7.50 17.75 21.10
CA ASN A 194 -6.63 16.60 21.28
C ASN A 194 -5.17 17.03 21.40
N THR A 195 -4.63 16.98 22.62
CA THR A 195 -3.24 17.36 22.90
C THR A 195 -2.20 16.50 22.16
N ASN A 196 -2.51 15.23 21.93
CA ASN A 196 -1.61 14.30 21.25
C ASN A 196 -1.62 14.56 19.74
N ALA A 197 -2.80 14.76 19.12
CA ALA A 197 -2.92 15.12 17.71
C ALA A 197 -2.25 16.49 17.43
N LYS A 198 -2.36 17.44 18.35
CA LYS A 198 -1.68 18.74 18.30
C LYS A 198 -0.15 18.59 18.37
N ALA A 199 0.35 17.77 19.30
CA ALA A 199 1.78 17.49 19.44
C ALA A 199 2.32 16.76 18.19
N ALA A 200 1.55 15.82 17.63
CA ALA A 200 1.87 15.13 16.39
C ALA A 200 1.88 16.09 15.19
N LEU A 201 0.92 17.01 15.07
CA LEU A 201 0.93 18.02 14.00
C LEU A 201 2.18 18.93 14.11
N ASN A 202 2.54 19.36 15.32
CA ASN A 202 3.77 20.13 15.57
C ASN A 202 5.03 19.34 15.17
N GLY A 203 5.12 18.07 15.56
CA GLY A 203 6.25 17.20 15.20
C GLY A 203 6.34 16.91 13.70
N LEU A 204 5.20 16.78 13.01
CA LEU A 204 5.15 16.60 11.56
C LEU A 204 5.70 17.84 10.85
N LEU A 205 5.25 19.04 11.25
CA LEU A 205 5.77 20.30 10.72
C LEU A 205 7.27 20.47 11.00
N GLN A 206 7.74 20.11 12.21
CA GLN A 206 9.15 20.14 12.57
C GLN A 206 9.98 19.19 11.70
N GLY A 207 9.53 17.96 11.47
CA GLY A 207 10.17 17.03 10.54
C GLY A 207 10.19 17.55 9.11
N MET A 208 9.06 18.09 8.62
CA MET A 208 8.95 18.63 7.26
C MET A 208 9.87 19.82 6.96
N VAL A 209 10.35 20.54 7.99
CA VAL A 209 11.33 21.63 7.84
C VAL A 209 12.71 21.31 8.43
N ASP A 210 12.94 20.05 8.84
CA ASP A 210 14.23 19.64 9.38
C ASP A 210 15.33 19.81 8.31
N PRO A 211 16.48 20.41 8.63
CA PRO A 211 17.55 20.66 7.66
C PRO A 211 18.00 19.41 6.88
N SER A 212 17.84 18.21 7.46
CA SER A 212 18.17 16.95 6.79
C SER A 212 17.23 16.61 5.65
N LEU A 213 15.97 17.06 5.67
CA LEU A 213 14.95 16.77 4.65
C LEU A 213 14.77 17.89 3.61
N ILE A 214 15.06 19.15 3.96
CA ILE A 214 14.78 20.30 3.07
C ILE A 214 15.99 20.85 2.30
N SER A 215 17.22 20.61 2.77
CA SER A 215 18.43 21.28 2.25
C SER A 215 18.71 21.05 0.77
N ASP A 216 18.37 19.86 0.24
CA ASP A 216 18.55 19.50 -1.17
C ASP A 216 17.28 19.70 -2.04
N ARG A 217 16.16 20.11 -1.42
CA ARG A 217 14.81 20.20 -2.02
C ARG A 217 14.28 18.91 -2.66
N VAL A 218 14.91 17.74 -2.47
CA VAL A 218 14.48 16.47 -3.06
C VAL A 218 13.12 16.05 -2.50
N MET A 219 12.92 16.18 -1.19
CA MET A 219 11.62 15.91 -0.56
C MET A 219 10.51 16.83 -1.10
N LYS A 220 10.81 18.12 -1.32
CA LYS A 220 9.88 19.07 -1.95
C LYS A 220 9.45 18.57 -3.33
N GLN A 221 10.42 18.25 -4.18
CA GLN A 221 10.16 17.77 -5.54
C GLN A 221 9.36 16.47 -5.55
N LYS A 222 9.67 15.52 -4.65
CA LYS A 222 8.91 14.27 -4.51
C LYS A 222 7.47 14.49 -4.04
N LEU A 223 7.24 15.38 -3.08
CA LEU A 223 5.89 15.77 -2.64
C LEU A 223 5.08 16.39 -3.79
N ILE A 224 5.68 17.32 -4.53
CA ILE A 224 5.06 17.94 -5.72
C ILE A 224 4.77 16.88 -6.80
N GLN A 225 5.69 15.94 -7.04
CA GLN A 225 5.50 14.83 -7.99
C GLN A 225 4.37 13.88 -7.58
N ILE A 226 4.17 13.61 -6.27
CA ILE A 226 3.04 12.80 -5.77
C ILE A 226 1.71 13.50 -6.05
N ILE A 227 1.59 14.79 -5.68
CA ILE A 227 0.37 15.57 -5.92
C ILE A 227 0.10 15.68 -7.43
N SER A 228 1.14 15.94 -8.23
CA SER A 228 1.04 16.02 -9.69
C SER A 228 0.62 14.70 -10.32
N SER A 229 1.17 13.57 -9.87
CA SER A 229 0.80 12.23 -10.36
C SER A 229 -0.65 11.89 -10.03
N LEU A 230 -1.16 12.31 -8.87
CA LEU A 230 -2.58 12.17 -8.56
C LEU A 230 -3.44 12.94 -9.59
N GLY A 231 -3.10 14.20 -9.88
CA GLY A 231 -3.75 15.01 -10.92
C GLY A 231 -3.70 14.37 -12.31
N HIS A 232 -2.52 13.89 -12.72
CA HIS A 232 -2.34 13.17 -13.98
C HIS A 232 -3.20 11.89 -14.03
N SER A 233 -3.42 11.16 -12.93
CA SER A 233 -4.25 9.95 -12.94
C SER A 233 -5.71 10.25 -13.33
N PHE A 234 -6.24 11.42 -12.94
CA PHE A 234 -7.56 11.89 -13.36
C PHE A 234 -7.59 12.50 -14.78
N ARG A 235 -6.43 12.70 -15.42
CA ARG A 235 -6.35 13.00 -16.86
C ARG A 235 -6.30 11.75 -17.72
N GLN A 236 -5.73 10.66 -17.20
CA GLN A 236 -5.67 9.39 -17.91
C GLN A 236 -7.08 8.85 -18.19
N ARG A 237 -7.13 7.91 -19.14
CA ARG A 237 -8.30 7.11 -19.47
C ARG A 237 -8.03 5.65 -19.16
N ALA A 238 -9.10 4.88 -18.95
CA ALA A 238 -9.02 3.48 -18.54
C ALA A 238 -9.61 2.53 -19.60
N GLY A 239 -9.28 1.24 -19.48
CA GLY A 239 -9.68 0.18 -20.43
C GLY A 239 -8.80 0.08 -21.69
N TYR A 240 -9.09 -0.92 -22.53
CA TYR A 240 -8.18 -1.44 -23.59
C TYR A 240 -7.93 -0.56 -24.81
N SER A 241 -8.63 0.56 -24.91
CA SER A 241 -8.47 1.54 -25.99
C SER A 241 -8.59 2.96 -25.47
N ASP A 242 -8.34 3.16 -24.16
CA ASP A 242 -8.50 4.44 -23.48
C ASP A 242 -9.93 4.98 -23.65
N ALA A 243 -10.89 4.07 -23.47
CA ALA A 243 -12.30 4.25 -23.79
C ALA A 243 -13.06 5.02 -22.70
N LYS A 244 -12.76 4.79 -21.41
CA LYS A 244 -13.47 5.43 -20.29
C LYS A 244 -12.66 6.60 -19.74
N SER A 245 -13.31 7.76 -19.58
CA SER A 245 -12.74 8.89 -18.84
C SER A 245 -12.73 8.61 -17.34
N SER A 246 -11.85 9.29 -16.61
CA SER A 246 -11.79 9.23 -15.14
C SER A 246 -13.13 9.53 -14.46
N GLU A 247 -13.93 10.41 -15.06
CA GLU A 247 -15.32 10.70 -14.66
C GLU A 247 -16.21 9.45 -14.70
N THR A 248 -16.19 8.72 -15.83
CA THR A 248 -16.95 7.47 -16.00
C THR A 248 -16.44 6.38 -15.04
N VAL A 249 -15.14 6.35 -14.75
CA VAL A 249 -14.55 5.41 -13.78
C VAL A 249 -15.04 5.71 -12.36
N LEU A 250 -15.08 6.97 -11.92
CA LEU A 250 -15.63 7.33 -10.60
C LEU A 250 -17.13 7.02 -10.48
N LYS A 251 -17.93 7.36 -11.50
CA LYS A 251 -19.37 7.04 -11.52
C LYS A 251 -19.60 5.53 -11.38
N ASN A 252 -18.85 4.72 -12.15
CA ASN A 252 -18.86 3.26 -12.07
C ASN A 252 -18.38 2.70 -10.72
N LEU A 253 -17.38 3.31 -10.09
CA LEU A 253 -16.89 2.89 -8.78
C LEU A 253 -17.99 3.02 -7.71
N VAL A 254 -18.68 4.16 -7.65
CA VAL A 254 -19.78 4.39 -6.69
C VAL A 254 -20.91 3.37 -6.90
N VAL A 255 -21.32 3.14 -8.16
CA VAL A 255 -22.35 2.12 -8.50
C VAL A 255 -21.92 0.71 -8.09
N ASN A 256 -20.66 0.33 -8.31
CA ASN A 256 -20.19 -1.00 -7.91
C ASN A 256 -20.08 -1.16 -6.38
N LEU A 257 -19.64 -0.12 -5.65
CA LEU A 257 -19.59 -0.16 -4.19
C LEU A 257 -20.99 -0.33 -3.57
N GLU A 258 -21.97 0.39 -4.10
CA GLU A 258 -23.39 0.25 -3.70
C GLU A 258 -23.86 -1.20 -3.93
N LYS A 259 -23.82 -1.66 -5.19
CA LYS A 259 -24.34 -2.97 -5.63
C LYS A 259 -23.77 -4.16 -4.86
N PHE A 260 -22.49 -4.13 -4.52
CA PHE A 260 -21.76 -5.27 -3.94
C PHE A 260 -21.50 -5.15 -2.43
N TYR A 261 -21.46 -3.95 -1.84
CA TYR A 261 -21.01 -3.74 -0.46
C TYR A 261 -21.93 -2.87 0.43
N THR A 262 -23.12 -2.47 -0.05
CA THR A 262 -24.10 -1.73 0.78
C THR A 262 -25.45 -2.44 0.89
N ALA A 263 -26.13 -2.27 2.02
CA ALA A 263 -27.48 -2.79 2.23
C ALA A 263 -28.49 -2.06 1.32
N GLY A 264 -29.20 -2.83 0.50
CA GLY A 264 -30.05 -2.33 -0.59
C GLY A 264 -29.59 -2.88 -1.95
N GLY A 265 -28.28 -3.07 -2.12
CA GLY A 265 -27.70 -3.32 -3.44
C GLY A 265 -27.97 -4.67 -4.07
N GLU A 266 -28.00 -4.67 -5.40
CA GLU A 266 -28.43 -5.77 -6.29
C GLU A 266 -27.82 -7.14 -5.94
N TYR A 267 -26.53 -7.17 -5.55
CA TYR A 267 -25.82 -8.38 -5.18
C TYR A 267 -25.68 -8.54 -3.66
N TYR A 268 -25.45 -7.44 -2.94
CA TYR A 268 -25.28 -7.48 -1.48
C TYR A 268 -26.56 -7.94 -0.76
N SER A 269 -27.75 -7.56 -1.24
CA SER A 269 -29.04 -7.83 -0.59
C SER A 269 -29.86 -8.96 -1.22
N ASP A 270 -29.37 -9.66 -2.24
CA ASP A 270 -30.08 -10.78 -2.86
C ASP A 270 -30.16 -12.00 -1.91
N ASN A 271 -31.38 -12.44 -1.59
CA ASN A 271 -31.65 -13.61 -0.77
C ASN A 271 -31.10 -14.91 -1.37
N ASN A 272 -31.03 -15.03 -2.69
CA ASN A 272 -30.48 -16.21 -3.38
C ASN A 272 -28.94 -16.18 -3.50
N PHE A 273 -28.29 -15.09 -3.06
CA PHE A 273 -26.85 -14.88 -3.18
C PHE A 273 -26.26 -14.29 -1.89
N ALA A 274 -26.22 -15.11 -0.84
CA ALA A 274 -25.83 -14.69 0.51
C ALA A 274 -24.31 -14.48 0.73
N VAL A 275 -23.49 -14.62 -0.32
CA VAL A 275 -22.01 -14.69 -0.21
C VAL A 275 -21.39 -13.45 0.46
N TYR A 276 -21.95 -12.26 0.25
CA TYR A 276 -21.46 -11.00 0.86
C TYR A 276 -21.92 -10.77 2.31
N ARG A 277 -22.84 -11.60 2.83
CA ARG A 277 -23.50 -11.42 4.13
C ARG A 277 -23.05 -12.47 5.17
N ASP A 278 -21.82 -12.96 5.08
CA ASP A 278 -21.22 -13.85 6.10
C ASP A 278 -21.20 -13.14 7.46
N ALA A 279 -21.75 -13.79 8.49
CA ALA A 279 -21.91 -13.19 9.83
C ALA A 279 -20.59 -13.08 10.62
N THR A 280 -19.53 -13.80 10.21
CA THR A 280 -18.19 -13.70 10.81
C THR A 280 -17.27 -12.80 10.02
N TYR A 281 -17.39 -12.80 8.70
CA TYR A 281 -16.57 -12.01 7.77
C TYR A 281 -17.46 -11.07 6.94
N PRO A 282 -18.09 -10.06 7.57
CA PRO A 282 -18.98 -9.13 6.87
C PRO A 282 -18.22 -8.43 5.74
N SER A 283 -18.83 -8.42 4.56
CA SER A 283 -18.26 -7.75 3.38
C SER A 283 -18.79 -6.33 3.19
N GLU A 284 -19.54 -5.81 4.15
CA GLU A 284 -20.08 -4.45 4.13
C GLU A 284 -18.94 -3.41 4.07
N PHE A 285 -19.17 -2.31 3.34
CA PHE A 285 -18.18 -1.25 3.06
C PHE A 285 -17.46 -0.72 4.31
N ALA A 286 -18.19 -0.28 5.33
CA ALA A 286 -17.61 0.27 6.55
C ALA A 286 -16.86 -0.80 7.35
N ALA A 287 -17.36 -2.04 7.39
CA ALA A 287 -16.67 -3.17 8.01
C ALA A 287 -15.33 -3.50 7.33
N ILE A 288 -15.29 -3.62 5.99
CA ILE A 288 -14.05 -3.89 5.25
C ILE A 288 -13.01 -2.79 5.49
N LEU A 289 -13.41 -1.52 5.44
CA LEU A 289 -12.49 -0.40 5.62
C LEU A 289 -12.02 -0.26 7.08
N SER A 290 -12.89 -0.49 8.07
CA SER A 290 -12.52 -0.48 9.49
C SER A 290 -11.53 -1.59 9.83
N GLU A 291 -11.73 -2.81 9.30
CA GLU A 291 -10.77 -3.90 9.46
C GLU A 291 -9.48 -3.67 8.68
N SER A 292 -9.54 -3.14 7.46
CA SER A 292 -8.33 -2.76 6.71
C SER A 292 -7.51 -1.73 7.48
N PHE A 293 -8.15 -0.71 8.08
CA PHE A 293 -7.50 0.27 8.94
C PHE A 293 -6.85 -0.36 10.18
N ARG A 294 -7.49 -1.34 10.82
CA ARG A 294 -6.96 -2.07 11.99
C ARG A 294 -5.56 -2.66 11.72
N TYR A 295 -5.32 -3.16 10.50
CA TYR A 295 -4.03 -3.72 10.09
C TYR A 295 -3.11 -2.70 9.43
N LEU A 296 -3.63 -1.72 8.67
CA LEU A 296 -2.80 -0.65 8.10
C LEU A 296 -2.20 0.28 9.16
N ARG A 297 -2.91 0.57 10.26
CA ARG A 297 -2.44 1.46 11.34
C ARG A 297 -1.10 1.01 11.95
N PRO A 298 -0.91 -0.25 12.41
CA PRO A 298 0.40 -0.69 12.91
C PRO A 298 1.47 -0.81 11.82
N MET A 299 1.11 -1.02 10.54
CA MET A 299 2.07 -1.06 9.43
C MET A 299 2.65 0.32 9.11
N LEU A 300 1.81 1.37 9.18
CA LEU A 300 2.20 2.75 8.92
C LEU A 300 2.76 3.47 10.16
N GLY A 301 2.39 3.01 11.36
CA GLY A 301 2.78 3.59 12.64
C GLY A 301 3.53 2.62 13.56
N ARG A 302 3.14 2.59 14.84
CA ARG A 302 3.77 1.75 15.88
C ARG A 302 3.24 0.31 15.80
N GLY A 303 4.15 -0.67 15.74
CA GLY A 303 3.80 -2.10 15.59
C GLY A 303 2.98 -2.70 16.74
N GLY A 304 3.09 -2.14 17.94
CA GLY A 304 2.22 -2.45 19.08
C GLY A 304 2.29 -3.90 19.53
N ASN A 305 1.14 -4.57 19.63
CA ASN A 305 1.09 -5.94 20.16
C ASN A 305 1.70 -7.00 19.24
N PHE A 306 1.86 -6.70 17.94
CA PHE A 306 2.32 -7.65 16.93
C PHE A 306 3.86 -7.80 16.88
N THR A 307 4.60 -6.77 17.28
CA THR A 307 6.06 -6.68 17.16
C THR A 307 6.81 -7.02 18.46
N ALA A 308 8.08 -7.36 18.33
CA ALA A 308 9.01 -7.57 19.44
C ALA A 308 9.21 -6.30 20.28
N ASP A 309 9.53 -5.16 19.64
CA ASP A 309 9.42 -3.83 20.24
C ASP A 309 8.05 -3.23 19.91
N PRO A 310 7.16 -2.98 20.90
CA PRO A 310 5.85 -2.37 20.66
C PRO A 310 5.92 -0.93 20.12
N ASN A 311 7.03 -0.22 20.35
CA ASN A 311 7.22 1.17 19.95
C ASN A 311 7.89 1.32 18.58
N VAL A 312 8.32 0.22 17.95
CA VAL A 312 8.95 0.27 16.62
C VAL A 312 8.01 0.90 15.60
N ILE A 313 8.54 1.83 14.81
CA ILE A 313 7.81 2.43 13.69
C ILE A 313 8.15 1.61 12.44
N LEU A 314 7.23 0.72 12.03
CA LEU A 314 7.48 -0.25 10.96
C LEU A 314 7.73 0.42 9.62
N SER A 315 7.03 1.52 9.32
CA SER A 315 7.20 2.32 8.11
C SER A 315 8.60 2.95 8.00
N LEU A 316 9.16 3.46 9.11
CA LEU A 316 10.53 3.97 9.16
C LEU A 316 11.56 2.84 8.99
N LYS A 317 11.33 1.67 9.59
CA LYS A 317 12.22 0.51 9.42
C LYS A 317 12.19 -0.03 7.99
N LEU A 318 11.02 -0.04 7.35
CA LEU A 318 10.86 -0.37 5.94
C LEU A 318 11.63 0.62 5.05
N ALA A 319 11.50 1.93 5.31
CA ALA A 319 12.25 2.97 4.59
C ALA A 319 13.77 2.78 4.73
N GLN A 320 14.27 2.55 5.95
CA GLN A 320 15.70 2.27 6.22
C GLN A 320 16.18 1.00 5.49
N ASN A 321 15.44 -0.10 5.59
CA ASN A 321 15.78 -1.35 4.91
C ASN A 321 15.74 -1.23 3.38
N PHE A 322 14.83 -0.42 2.84
CA PHE A 322 14.74 -0.16 1.40
C PHE A 322 15.87 0.75 0.89
N ALA A 323 16.26 1.76 1.67
CA ALA A 323 17.40 2.63 1.35
C ALA A 323 18.75 1.90 1.29
N ASN A 324 18.88 0.74 1.95
CA ASN A 324 20.08 -0.10 1.93
C ASN A 324 20.32 -0.84 0.60
N LEU A 325 19.37 -0.81 -0.34
CA LEU A 325 19.52 -1.38 -1.69
C LEU A 325 20.18 -0.35 -2.63
N ASP A 326 21.23 -0.75 -3.35
CA ASP A 326 22.05 0.17 -4.18
C ASP A 326 21.26 0.93 -5.28
N PHE A 327 20.14 0.36 -5.74
CA PHE A 327 19.29 0.90 -6.80
C PHE A 327 18.02 1.63 -6.30
N SER A 328 17.75 1.65 -4.99
CA SER A 328 16.48 2.08 -4.39
C SER A 328 16.03 3.50 -4.76
N THR A 329 16.99 4.41 -4.93
CA THR A 329 16.75 5.83 -5.24
C THR A 329 16.38 6.08 -6.70
N GLY A 330 16.66 5.11 -7.59
CA GLY A 330 16.43 5.18 -9.04
C GLY A 330 15.30 4.29 -9.54
N VAL A 331 14.47 3.72 -8.66
CA VAL A 331 13.39 2.80 -9.05
C VAL A 331 12.29 3.52 -9.83
N THR A 332 12.06 3.06 -11.06
CA THR A 332 10.96 3.50 -11.94
C THR A 332 10.16 2.30 -12.44
N GLY A 333 8.92 2.53 -12.91
CA GLY A 333 8.06 1.48 -13.47
C GLY A 333 7.35 0.59 -12.44
N VAL A 334 7.23 1.05 -11.19
CA VAL A 334 6.44 0.38 -10.15
C VAL A 334 4.96 0.35 -10.54
N ASP A 335 4.46 1.48 -11.01
CA ASP A 335 3.10 1.68 -11.51
C ASP A 335 2.81 0.79 -12.72
N ALA A 336 3.75 0.70 -13.67
CA ALA A 336 3.66 -0.21 -14.80
C ALA A 336 3.60 -1.69 -14.35
N SER A 337 4.32 -2.06 -13.30
CA SER A 337 4.25 -3.41 -12.72
C SER A 337 2.87 -3.69 -12.11
N LEU A 338 2.27 -2.71 -11.42
CA LEU A 338 0.88 -2.80 -10.95
C LEU A 338 -0.10 -2.94 -12.13
N ARG A 339 0.10 -2.18 -13.21
CA ARG A 339 -0.73 -2.23 -14.42
C ARG A 339 -0.72 -3.64 -15.03
N GLU A 340 0.45 -4.23 -15.22
CA GLU A 340 0.55 -5.58 -15.78
C GLU A 340 0.05 -6.67 -14.80
N LEU A 341 0.15 -6.49 -13.47
CA LEU A 341 -0.49 -7.37 -12.47
C LEU A 341 -2.03 -7.29 -12.48
N ILE A 342 -2.60 -6.15 -12.87
CA ILE A 342 -4.03 -5.97 -13.13
C ILE A 342 -4.41 -6.56 -14.51
N ARG A 343 -3.45 -6.61 -15.45
CA ARG A 343 -3.67 -7.15 -16.80
C ARG A 343 -3.66 -8.66 -16.88
N MET A 344 -2.71 -9.28 -16.19
CA MET A 344 -2.47 -10.71 -16.29
C MET A 344 -3.31 -11.51 -15.29
N ASP A 345 -3.50 -12.80 -15.58
CA ASP A 345 -4.03 -13.78 -14.64
C ASP A 345 -2.94 -14.38 -13.74
N ALA A 346 -3.32 -15.30 -12.85
CA ALA A 346 -2.39 -16.00 -11.95
C ALA A 346 -1.23 -16.72 -12.67
N MET A 347 -1.41 -17.14 -13.93
CA MET A 347 -0.39 -17.81 -14.74
C MET A 347 0.36 -16.83 -15.66
N GLY A 348 0.15 -15.52 -15.52
CA GLY A 348 0.78 -14.49 -16.33
C GLY A 348 0.17 -14.30 -17.73
N ARG A 349 -0.94 -14.95 -18.04
CA ARG A 349 -1.63 -14.84 -19.34
C ARG A 349 -2.44 -13.55 -19.37
N ASP A 350 -2.49 -12.90 -20.52
CA ASP A 350 -3.26 -11.66 -20.69
C ASP A 350 -4.77 -11.96 -20.62
N ARG A 351 -5.48 -11.37 -19.65
CA ARG A 351 -6.93 -11.60 -19.43
C ARG A 351 -7.83 -11.16 -20.59
N VAL A 352 -7.27 -10.52 -21.62
CA VAL A 352 -7.97 -9.95 -22.77
C VAL A 352 -7.78 -10.78 -24.03
N THR A 353 -6.52 -11.08 -24.36
CA THR A 353 -6.16 -11.69 -25.65
C THR A 353 -6.12 -13.21 -25.59
N ASP A 354 -5.95 -13.78 -24.39
CA ASP A 354 -5.93 -15.22 -24.17
C ASP A 354 -7.31 -15.70 -23.71
N VAL A 355 -7.90 -16.63 -24.48
CA VAL A 355 -9.25 -17.16 -24.24
C VAL A 355 -9.29 -18.02 -22.97
N ASP A 356 -8.18 -18.70 -22.66
CA ASP A 356 -8.06 -19.65 -21.55
C ASP A 356 -7.66 -18.95 -20.23
N SER A 357 -7.48 -17.63 -20.25
CA SER A 357 -7.10 -16.81 -19.10
C SER A 357 -8.15 -16.79 -17.98
N ASN A 358 -7.73 -16.77 -16.71
CA ASN A 358 -8.66 -16.66 -15.59
C ASN A 358 -9.20 -15.20 -15.47
N PRO A 359 -10.50 -14.97 -15.26
CA PRO A 359 -11.04 -13.63 -14.98
C PRO A 359 -10.48 -12.92 -13.75
N ILE A 360 -9.82 -13.61 -12.81
CA ILE A 360 -9.19 -13.03 -11.61
C ILE A 360 -7.80 -12.48 -11.96
N THR A 361 -7.48 -11.27 -11.48
CA THR A 361 -6.16 -10.65 -11.68
C THR A 361 -5.03 -11.42 -10.97
N ALA A 362 -3.79 -11.28 -11.46
CA ALA A 362 -2.61 -11.72 -10.71
C ALA A 362 -2.53 -11.01 -9.34
N LEU A 363 -2.86 -9.71 -9.29
CA LEU A 363 -2.91 -8.92 -8.05
C LEU A 363 -3.86 -9.52 -7.00
N GLU A 364 -5.10 -9.84 -7.37
CA GLU A 364 -6.05 -10.51 -6.49
C GLU A 364 -5.56 -11.90 -6.07
N SER A 365 -5.03 -12.67 -7.02
CA SER A 365 -4.55 -14.03 -6.77
C SER A 365 -3.41 -14.07 -5.75
N LEU A 366 -2.53 -13.06 -5.73
CA LEU A 366 -1.50 -12.88 -4.70
C LEU A 366 -2.10 -12.67 -3.29
N MET A 367 -3.15 -11.86 -3.19
CA MET A 367 -3.81 -11.60 -1.90
C MET A 367 -4.63 -12.81 -1.44
N PHE A 368 -5.23 -13.54 -2.38
CA PHE A 368 -6.02 -14.74 -2.09
C PHE A 368 -5.14 -15.92 -1.65
N ILE A 369 -3.94 -16.11 -2.24
CA ILE A 369 -3.01 -17.17 -1.79
C ILE A 369 -2.41 -16.87 -0.42
N LEU A 370 -2.12 -15.59 -0.09
CA LEU A 370 -1.71 -15.18 1.26
C LEU A 370 -2.78 -15.55 2.29
N THR A 371 -4.04 -15.18 2.04
CA THR A 371 -5.17 -15.49 2.93
C THR A 371 -5.43 -17.00 3.04
N LEU A 372 -5.32 -17.75 1.92
CA LEU A 372 -5.47 -19.20 1.92
C LEU A 372 -4.38 -19.86 2.79
N SER A 373 -3.11 -19.50 2.59
CA SER A 373 -1.98 -20.10 3.31
C SER A 373 -1.88 -19.72 4.79
N ASP A 374 -2.46 -18.59 5.22
CA ASP A 374 -2.55 -18.23 6.65
C ASP A 374 -3.67 -18.98 7.39
N ASN A 375 -4.70 -19.45 6.67
CA ASN A 375 -5.84 -20.17 7.26
C ASN A 375 -5.72 -21.70 7.14
N TYR A 376 -5.16 -22.22 6.05
CA TYR A 376 -5.13 -23.66 5.77
C TYR A 376 -4.24 -24.45 6.74
N GLY A 377 -4.70 -25.63 7.15
CA GLY A 377 -3.96 -26.58 8.00
C GLY A 377 -4.86 -27.15 9.09
N PHE A 378 -4.74 -28.46 9.37
CA PHE A 378 -5.71 -29.18 10.20
C PHE A 378 -5.04 -30.09 11.24
N ARG A 379 -5.75 -30.30 12.35
CA ARG A 379 -5.33 -31.18 13.45
C ARG A 379 -6.09 -32.50 13.40
N TRP A 380 -5.34 -33.59 13.28
CA TRP A 380 -5.83 -34.94 13.03
C TRP A 380 -5.89 -35.76 14.32
N GLU A 381 -6.97 -36.51 14.53
CA GLU A 381 -7.22 -37.22 15.80
C GLU A 381 -6.20 -38.33 16.07
N ALA A 382 -5.68 -38.46 17.28
CA ALA A 382 -4.92 -39.64 17.69
C ALA A 382 -5.85 -40.88 17.66
N PRO A 383 -5.52 -41.94 16.90
CA PRO A 383 -6.54 -42.88 16.46
C PRO A 383 -6.86 -43.93 17.53
N THR A 384 -8.14 -44.05 17.88
CA THR A 384 -8.67 -45.05 18.83
C THR A 384 -9.43 -46.20 18.15
N ASN A 385 -9.71 -46.10 16.85
CA ASN A 385 -10.53 -47.06 16.10
C ASN A 385 -10.07 -47.19 14.63
N ASN A 386 -10.33 -48.34 14.01
CA ASN A 386 -9.66 -48.84 12.81
C ASN A 386 -10.07 -48.18 11.48
N SER A 387 -11.00 -47.21 11.49
CA SER A 387 -11.70 -46.74 10.29
C SER A 387 -11.69 -45.22 10.05
N ILE A 388 -11.14 -44.38 10.95
CA ILE A 388 -11.51 -42.95 10.98
C ILE A 388 -10.37 -42.00 10.54
N GLN A 389 -10.63 -41.25 9.47
CA GLN A 389 -9.87 -40.05 9.04
C GLN A 389 -10.46 -38.78 9.72
N SER A 390 -10.47 -38.75 11.05
CA SER A 390 -11.07 -37.67 11.85
C SER A 390 -10.10 -36.55 12.24
N LEU A 391 -10.68 -35.38 12.50
CA LEU A 391 -10.02 -34.23 13.12
C LEU A 391 -10.13 -34.32 14.66
N GLU A 392 -9.21 -33.68 15.39
CA GLU A 392 -9.21 -33.69 16.87
C GLU A 392 -10.50 -33.10 17.47
N SER A 393 -10.86 -33.57 18.67
CA SER A 393 -11.89 -32.94 19.49
C SER A 393 -11.36 -31.70 20.21
N ASP A 394 -12.25 -30.80 20.62
CA ASP A 394 -11.92 -29.39 20.95
C ASP A 394 -11.01 -29.19 22.18
N ALA A 395 -10.70 -30.27 22.91
CA ALA A 395 -9.85 -30.26 24.09
C ALA A 395 -8.44 -29.64 23.87
N ASN A 396 -7.95 -29.65 22.63
CA ASN A 396 -6.61 -29.17 22.29
C ASN A 396 -6.55 -27.80 21.58
N GLY A 397 -7.67 -27.07 21.48
CA GLY A 397 -7.73 -25.74 20.84
C GLY A 397 -8.36 -25.68 19.44
N GLY A 398 -9.06 -26.74 19.01
CA GLY A 398 -9.89 -26.76 17.80
C GLY A 398 -9.27 -27.51 16.60
N PRO A 399 -10.07 -27.76 15.54
CA PRO A 399 -9.71 -28.65 14.42
C PRO A 399 -8.80 -28.01 13.35
N MET A 400 -8.74 -26.68 13.28
CA MET A 400 -7.84 -25.95 12.38
C MET A 400 -6.59 -25.49 13.11
N SER A 401 -5.44 -25.54 12.45
CA SER A 401 -4.15 -25.13 13.02
C SER A 401 -3.82 -23.64 12.80
N GLY A 402 -4.55 -22.96 11.91
CA GLY A 402 -4.33 -21.55 11.57
C GLY A 402 -3.01 -21.31 10.83
N GLY A 403 -2.83 -21.93 9.67
CA GLY A 403 -1.69 -21.70 8.79
C GLY A 403 -0.49 -22.63 9.00
N ILE A 404 -0.59 -23.62 9.90
CA ILE A 404 0.43 -24.63 10.16
C ILE A 404 0.05 -25.91 9.40
N LEU A 405 0.73 -26.20 8.30
CA LEU A 405 0.55 -27.47 7.58
C LEU A 405 1.10 -28.62 8.43
N THR A 406 0.26 -29.59 8.78
CA THR A 406 0.68 -30.77 9.55
C THR A 406 1.10 -31.92 8.65
N VAL A 407 1.88 -32.87 9.17
CA VAL A 407 2.22 -34.08 8.40
C VAL A 407 0.97 -34.87 8.02
N GLY A 408 -0.09 -34.81 8.84
CA GLY A 408 -1.40 -35.37 8.53
C GLY A 408 -2.03 -34.77 7.28
N ASP A 409 -1.90 -33.45 7.07
CA ASP A 409 -2.38 -32.79 5.85
C ASP A 409 -1.65 -33.31 4.59
N SER A 410 -0.34 -33.52 4.69
CA SER A 410 0.48 -34.10 3.62
C SER A 410 0.15 -35.57 3.34
N ILE A 411 0.02 -36.39 4.39
CA ILE A 411 -0.37 -37.82 4.30
C ILE A 411 -1.76 -37.95 3.68
N TYR A 412 -2.69 -37.06 4.06
CA TYR A 412 -4.04 -37.05 3.50
C TYR A 412 -4.02 -36.66 2.01
N SER A 413 -3.32 -35.59 1.62
CA SER A 413 -3.15 -35.15 0.23
C SER A 413 -2.60 -36.26 -0.70
N LEU A 414 -1.64 -37.05 -0.20
CA LEU A 414 -1.05 -38.19 -0.91
C LEU A 414 -1.99 -39.41 -1.04
N GLY A 415 -3.17 -39.39 -0.43
CA GLY A 415 -4.10 -40.53 -0.38
C GLY A 415 -3.64 -41.68 0.51
N SER A 416 -2.66 -41.47 1.39
CA SER A 416 -2.05 -42.49 2.23
C SER A 416 -3.04 -43.10 3.25
N LYS A 417 -2.82 -44.36 3.67
CA LYS A 417 -3.68 -45.01 4.68
C LYS A 417 -3.45 -44.46 6.09
N MET A 418 -4.48 -43.86 6.68
CA MET A 418 -4.45 -43.23 8.02
C MET A 418 -5.17 -44.06 9.12
N THR A 419 -4.92 -45.37 9.17
CA THR A 419 -5.57 -46.29 10.14
C THR A 419 -4.70 -46.59 11.37
N THR A 420 -5.26 -47.26 12.39
CA THR A 420 -4.63 -47.65 13.67
C THR A 420 -3.62 -48.79 13.58
N ASP A 421 -3.98 -49.87 12.87
CA ASP A 421 -3.21 -51.13 12.89
C ASP A 421 -2.27 -51.27 11.69
N PHE A 422 -2.54 -50.55 10.59
CA PHE A 422 -1.90 -50.77 9.29
C PHE A 422 -1.93 -49.51 8.40
N GLY A 423 -1.24 -48.45 8.83
CA GLY A 423 -1.24 -47.15 8.18
C GLY A 423 -0.04 -46.26 8.56
N VAL A 424 0.26 -45.25 7.75
CA VAL A 424 1.41 -44.33 7.95
C VAL A 424 1.31 -43.62 9.31
N LYS A 425 0.10 -43.16 9.65
CA LYS A 425 -0.26 -42.56 10.95
C LYS A 425 0.10 -43.46 12.13
N ALA A 426 -0.21 -44.75 12.06
CA ALA A 426 0.18 -45.73 13.09
C ALA A 426 1.69 -45.89 13.20
N PHE A 427 2.42 -45.92 12.08
CA PHE A 427 3.87 -46.06 12.07
C PHE A 427 4.56 -44.86 12.72
N MET A 428 4.03 -43.65 12.55
CA MET A 428 4.51 -42.45 13.25
C MET A 428 4.30 -42.56 14.77
N THR A 429 3.10 -42.89 15.22
CA THR A 429 2.79 -43.10 16.65
C THR A 429 3.67 -44.21 17.26
N GLN A 430 3.90 -45.32 16.55
CA GLN A 430 4.78 -46.41 16.99
C GLN A 430 6.28 -46.03 16.98
N SER A 431 6.69 -45.10 16.10
CA SER A 431 8.05 -44.56 16.06
C SER A 431 8.33 -43.67 17.27
N SER A 432 7.38 -42.77 17.56
CA SER A 432 7.43 -41.83 18.69
C SER A 432 7.38 -42.56 20.05
N SER A 433 6.33 -43.36 20.28
CA SER A 433 6.16 -44.13 21.53
C SER A 433 7.20 -45.23 21.73
N GLY A 434 7.78 -45.76 20.64
CA GLY A 434 8.80 -46.81 20.69
C GLY A 434 10.20 -46.32 21.08
N ALA A 435 10.42 -45.00 21.22
CA ALA A 435 11.71 -44.38 21.56
C ALA A 435 12.91 -44.95 20.77
N ALA A 436 12.69 -45.18 19.47
CA ALA A 436 13.53 -46.04 18.61
C ALA A 436 13.96 -45.39 17.29
N VAL A 437 13.67 -44.10 17.10
CA VAL A 437 14.03 -43.32 15.91
C VAL A 437 14.81 -42.09 16.36
N PHE A 438 15.92 -41.77 15.70
CA PHE A 438 16.87 -40.75 16.16
C PHE A 438 17.28 -39.84 15.01
N LYS A 439 17.46 -38.55 15.32
CA LYS A 439 18.01 -37.49 14.46
C LYS A 439 19.18 -36.85 15.23
N ASN A 440 20.39 -36.86 14.67
CA ASN A 440 21.59 -36.22 15.25
C ASN A 440 21.88 -36.58 16.73
N GLY A 441 21.63 -37.83 17.15
CA GLY A 441 21.72 -38.23 18.56
C GLY A 441 23.15 -38.25 19.13
N ASP A 442 23.28 -37.97 20.44
CA ASP A 442 24.51 -38.25 21.19
C ASP A 442 24.78 -39.77 21.24
N PRO A 443 26.00 -40.26 20.95
CA PRO A 443 26.34 -41.69 21.03
C PRO A 443 26.06 -42.36 22.38
N ASN A 444 26.14 -41.60 23.48
CA ASN A 444 26.02 -42.07 24.85
C ASN A 444 24.59 -41.90 25.40
N THR A 445 23.96 -40.76 25.10
CA THR A 445 22.59 -40.42 25.54
C THR A 445 21.70 -39.95 24.37
N PRO A 446 21.42 -40.81 23.38
CA PRO A 446 20.68 -40.38 22.20
C PRO A 446 19.22 -40.08 22.51
N THR A 447 18.77 -38.92 22.07
CA THR A 447 17.39 -38.42 22.22
C THR A 447 16.52 -38.92 21.07
N SER A 448 15.41 -39.58 21.40
CA SER A 448 14.48 -40.06 20.37
C SER A 448 13.85 -38.86 19.66
N LEU A 449 13.85 -38.91 18.33
CA LEU A 449 13.03 -38.07 17.49
C LEU A 449 11.55 -38.34 17.84
N GLN A 450 10.79 -37.27 18.03
CA GLN A 450 9.34 -37.33 18.24
C GLN A 450 8.68 -36.76 16.98
N ILE A 451 7.94 -37.60 16.26
CA ILE A 451 7.14 -37.23 15.08
C ILE A 451 5.77 -37.88 15.24
N ASP A 452 4.73 -37.08 15.03
CA ASP A 452 3.34 -37.49 14.97
C ASP A 452 2.62 -36.83 13.77
N VAL A 453 1.33 -37.12 13.59
CA VAL A 453 0.57 -36.55 12.46
C VAL A 453 0.27 -35.05 12.60
N ASN A 454 0.41 -34.46 13.79
CA ASN A 454 0.14 -33.04 14.05
C ASN A 454 1.42 -32.19 14.07
N THR A 455 2.58 -32.83 13.91
CA THR A 455 3.89 -32.20 13.77
C THR A 455 3.85 -31.23 12.57
N PRO A 456 4.38 -30.00 12.68
CA PRO A 456 4.46 -29.07 11.56
C PRO A 456 5.37 -29.62 10.45
N THR A 457 4.86 -29.75 9.22
CA THR A 457 5.61 -30.29 8.07
C THR A 457 6.88 -29.47 7.77
N LEU A 458 6.84 -28.15 8.00
CA LEU A 458 7.97 -27.24 7.79
C LEU A 458 9.15 -27.51 8.74
N ALA A 459 8.91 -28.11 9.92
CA ALA A 459 9.96 -28.51 10.85
C ALA A 459 10.67 -29.84 10.45
N LEU A 460 10.18 -30.52 9.41
CA LEU A 460 10.80 -31.71 8.81
C LEU A 460 11.73 -31.40 7.63
N LEU A 461 11.81 -30.14 7.21
CA LEU A 461 12.74 -29.71 6.18
C LEU A 461 14.18 -29.77 6.72
N GLU A 462 15.11 -30.16 5.84
CA GLU A 462 16.54 -30.14 6.11
C GLU A 462 17.19 -28.92 5.42
N SER A 463 18.25 -28.41 6.03
CA SER A 463 18.94 -27.19 5.59
C SER A 463 20.42 -27.26 5.97
N PRO A 464 21.36 -26.69 5.16
CA PRO A 464 22.76 -26.56 5.56
C PRO A 464 22.94 -25.65 6.78
N ASP A 465 22.02 -24.70 7.00
CA ASP A 465 21.91 -23.89 8.21
C ASP A 465 20.66 -24.32 9.00
N PRO A 466 20.82 -24.98 10.17
CA PRO A 466 19.70 -25.40 11.02
C PRO A 466 18.84 -24.24 11.55
N SER A 467 19.33 -23.00 11.61
CA SER A 467 18.59 -21.85 12.15
C SER A 467 17.44 -21.37 11.25
N ILE A 468 17.44 -21.80 9.98
CA ILE A 468 16.39 -21.52 9.01
C ILE A 468 15.15 -22.39 9.31
N VAL A 469 15.35 -23.63 9.74
CA VAL A 469 14.27 -24.60 10.02
C VAL A 469 13.62 -24.26 11.38
N PRO A 470 12.29 -24.11 11.44
CA PRO A 470 11.61 -23.81 12.71
C PRO A 470 11.70 -24.98 13.67
N SER A 471 11.76 -24.69 14.98
CA SER A 471 11.52 -25.72 15.99
C SER A 471 10.05 -26.16 15.96
N VAL A 472 9.78 -27.42 16.33
CA VAL A 472 8.42 -28.00 16.32
C VAL A 472 7.40 -27.18 17.13
N ASN A 473 7.86 -26.46 18.16
CA ASN A 473 7.02 -25.65 19.05
C ASN A 473 7.13 -24.13 18.78
N ASP A 474 7.76 -23.70 17.69
CA ASP A 474 7.89 -22.28 17.34
C ASP A 474 6.52 -21.70 16.92
N PRO A 475 5.92 -20.75 17.66
CA PRO A 475 4.57 -20.28 17.39
C PRO A 475 4.47 -19.32 16.19
N VAL A 476 5.60 -18.88 15.63
CA VAL A 476 5.68 -17.94 14.50
C VAL A 476 6.09 -18.67 13.23
N TYR A 477 7.26 -19.30 13.22
CA TYR A 477 7.87 -19.85 12.01
C TYR A 477 7.42 -21.28 11.65
N THR A 478 6.59 -21.94 12.46
CA THR A 478 5.86 -23.14 12.01
C THR A 478 4.70 -22.83 11.06
N LYS A 479 4.26 -21.57 10.98
CA LYS A 479 3.24 -21.10 10.03
C LYS A 479 3.85 -20.86 8.65
N THR A 480 3.05 -21.16 7.62
CA THR A 480 3.46 -21.12 6.21
C THR A 480 3.96 -19.74 5.76
N ILE A 481 3.21 -18.67 6.04
CA ILE A 481 3.59 -17.31 5.59
C ILE A 481 4.87 -16.79 6.27
N PRO A 482 5.02 -16.78 7.60
CA PRO A 482 6.27 -16.40 8.26
C PRO A 482 7.49 -17.20 7.77
N PHE A 483 7.36 -18.53 7.60
CA PHE A 483 8.44 -19.37 7.11
C PHE A 483 8.89 -18.98 5.69
N ILE A 484 7.95 -18.83 4.75
CA ILE A 484 8.27 -18.46 3.37
C ILE A 484 8.87 -17.04 3.31
N MET A 485 8.40 -16.09 4.11
CA MET A 485 8.96 -14.74 4.15
C MET A 485 10.39 -14.72 4.71
N LYS A 486 10.66 -15.46 5.80
CA LYS A 486 12.03 -15.67 6.33
C LYS A 486 12.94 -16.34 5.30
N LEU A 487 12.42 -17.31 4.55
CA LEU A 487 13.17 -18.00 3.49
C LEU A 487 13.50 -17.08 2.31
N VAL A 488 12.54 -16.25 1.87
CA VAL A 488 12.75 -15.22 0.84
C VAL A 488 13.82 -14.23 1.29
N ARG A 489 13.73 -13.69 2.53
CA ARG A 489 14.76 -12.81 3.12
C ARG A 489 16.14 -13.47 3.09
N ASN A 490 16.24 -14.68 3.64
CA ASN A 490 17.52 -15.37 3.79
C ASN A 490 18.20 -15.64 2.43
N VAL A 491 17.43 -16.03 1.42
CA VAL A 491 17.97 -16.35 0.08
C VAL A 491 18.29 -15.10 -0.73
N THR A 492 17.45 -14.05 -0.68
CA THR A 492 17.62 -12.84 -1.51
C THR A 492 18.56 -11.80 -0.91
N LEU A 493 18.55 -11.62 0.42
CA LEU A 493 19.32 -10.58 1.12
C LEU A 493 20.50 -11.13 1.93
N SER A 494 20.30 -12.23 2.65
CA SER A 494 21.29 -12.75 3.62
C SER A 494 22.31 -13.74 3.06
N GLY A 495 22.42 -13.88 1.73
CA GLY A 495 23.41 -14.75 1.11
C GLY A 495 23.11 -16.25 1.18
N GLY A 496 21.87 -16.65 1.44
CA GLY A 496 21.44 -18.05 1.37
C GLY A 496 21.34 -18.62 -0.06
N GLY A 497 21.50 -17.77 -1.08
CA GLY A 497 21.56 -18.14 -2.49
C GLY A 497 22.97 -18.03 -3.11
N PRO A 498 23.17 -18.58 -4.32
CA PRO A 498 24.48 -18.62 -4.98
C PRO A 498 24.91 -17.29 -5.60
N TYR A 499 23.98 -16.37 -5.91
CA TYR A 499 24.28 -15.11 -6.59
C TYR A 499 24.64 -14.00 -5.58
N TYR A 500 25.65 -13.20 -5.89
CA TYR A 500 26.14 -12.12 -5.01
C TYR A 500 26.65 -10.90 -5.81
N ASN A 501 26.61 -9.72 -5.18
CA ASN A 501 27.13 -8.49 -5.76
C ASN A 501 28.64 -8.40 -5.48
N LYS A 502 29.47 -8.53 -6.52
CA LYS A 502 30.94 -8.49 -6.36
C LYS A 502 31.49 -7.11 -5.97
N ASN A 503 30.68 -6.06 -6.10
CA ASN A 503 31.03 -4.69 -5.78
C ASN A 503 30.81 -4.35 -4.29
N ARG A 504 30.09 -5.18 -3.52
CA ARG A 504 29.99 -5.09 -2.05
C ARG A 504 31.25 -5.62 -1.36
N ARG A 505 32.41 -5.12 -1.80
CA ARG A 505 33.75 -5.55 -1.39
C ARG A 505 34.38 -4.51 -0.46
N ASP A 506 34.97 -4.96 0.64
CA ASP A 506 35.71 -4.09 1.56
C ASP A 506 37.16 -3.82 1.09
N SER A 507 37.94 -3.12 1.92
CA SER A 507 39.36 -2.87 1.64
C SER A 507 40.26 -4.11 1.76
N SER A 508 39.80 -5.20 2.39
CA SER A 508 40.53 -6.47 2.50
C SER A 508 40.26 -7.43 1.32
N GLY A 509 39.24 -7.13 0.51
CA GLY A 509 38.81 -7.94 -0.62
C GLY A 509 37.66 -8.91 -0.30
N ALA A 510 37.17 -8.91 0.94
CA ALA A 510 36.06 -9.73 1.39
C ALA A 510 34.72 -9.14 0.92
N ILE A 511 33.72 -10.01 0.68
CA ILE A 511 32.44 -9.63 0.06
C ILE A 511 31.30 -9.76 1.07
N TYR A 512 30.47 -8.74 1.14
CA TYR A 512 29.32 -8.65 2.04
C TYR A 512 27.99 -8.85 1.31
N THR A 513 27.02 -9.41 2.03
CA THR A 513 25.63 -9.55 1.60
C THR A 513 24.91 -8.20 1.55
N ILE A 514 23.65 -8.19 1.09
CA ILE A 514 22.84 -6.98 1.07
C ILE A 514 22.52 -6.51 2.51
N ASP A 515 22.29 -7.46 3.42
CA ASP A 515 22.06 -7.19 4.85
C ASP A 515 23.35 -7.06 5.70
N GLY A 516 24.52 -6.94 5.07
CA GLY A 516 25.78 -6.60 5.75
C GLY A 516 26.50 -7.76 6.47
N LYS A 517 26.11 -9.01 6.23
CA LYS A 517 26.84 -10.21 6.69
C LYS A 517 28.01 -10.51 5.76
N LEU A 518 29.05 -11.17 6.29
CA LEU A 518 30.20 -11.60 5.50
C LEU A 518 29.83 -12.83 4.64
N TYR A 519 29.78 -12.67 3.32
CA TYR A 519 29.41 -13.73 2.37
C TYR A 519 30.62 -14.57 1.95
N LYS A 520 31.69 -13.90 1.49
CA LYS A 520 32.99 -14.50 1.16
C LYS A 520 34.10 -13.81 1.93
N ASP A 521 35.07 -14.60 2.39
CA ASP A 521 36.31 -14.10 2.97
C ASP A 521 37.26 -13.51 1.90
N SER A 522 38.42 -13.00 2.33
CA SER A 522 39.46 -12.46 1.46
C SER A 522 40.10 -13.51 0.53
N ASP A 523 40.01 -14.79 0.89
CA ASP A 523 40.56 -15.92 0.15
C ASP A 523 39.57 -16.45 -0.92
N GLY A 524 38.31 -15.97 -0.90
CA GLY A 524 37.26 -16.27 -1.85
C GLY A 524 36.31 -17.40 -1.45
N ASN A 525 36.41 -17.92 -0.22
CA ASN A 525 35.59 -19.05 0.24
C ASN A 525 34.16 -18.61 0.61
N ASP A 526 33.15 -19.37 0.18
CA ASP A 526 31.75 -19.15 0.55
C ASP A 526 31.49 -19.50 2.03
N LEU A 527 31.24 -18.49 2.87
CA LEU A 527 30.94 -18.68 4.28
C LEU A 527 29.48 -19.06 4.53
N ILE A 528 28.54 -18.43 3.81
CA ILE A 528 27.09 -18.62 4.01
C ILE A 528 26.54 -19.67 3.04
N TYR A 529 26.61 -19.43 1.73
CA TYR A 529 26.15 -20.39 0.72
C TYR A 529 26.96 -21.70 0.77
N LYS A 530 26.30 -22.85 0.61
CA LYS A 530 26.93 -24.16 0.57
C LYS A 530 26.50 -24.91 -0.71
N PRO A 531 27.40 -25.10 -1.70
CA PRO A 531 27.04 -25.80 -2.94
C PRO A 531 26.79 -27.30 -2.74
N SER A 532 27.32 -27.88 -1.65
CA SER A 532 27.00 -29.22 -1.19
C SER A 532 26.94 -29.28 0.33
N TRP A 533 26.04 -30.10 0.86
CA TRP A 533 25.79 -30.28 2.28
C TRP A 533 25.23 -31.68 2.56
N ASN A 534 25.10 -32.08 3.82
CA ASN A 534 24.48 -33.36 4.20
C ASN A 534 23.25 -33.09 5.05
N THR A 535 22.20 -33.90 4.90
CA THR A 535 21.09 -33.93 5.87
C THR A 535 21.59 -34.31 7.26
N SER A 536 20.72 -34.13 8.25
CA SER A 536 20.87 -34.77 9.56
C SER A 536 21.16 -36.28 9.46
N GLU A 537 21.81 -36.83 10.48
CA GLU A 537 22.00 -38.27 10.64
C GLU A 537 20.73 -38.92 11.20
N TYR A 538 20.15 -39.88 10.48
CA TYR A 538 18.94 -40.59 10.88
C TYR A 538 19.17 -42.07 11.15
N ARG A 539 18.62 -42.57 12.26
CA ARG A 539 18.83 -43.96 12.69
C ARG A 539 17.54 -44.58 13.22
N ILE A 540 17.23 -45.80 12.81
CA ILE A 540 16.08 -46.56 13.30
C ILE A 540 16.57 -47.84 13.99
N LYS A 541 16.10 -48.09 15.22
CA LYS A 541 16.40 -49.33 15.97
C LYS A 541 15.48 -50.45 15.49
N VAL A 542 16.05 -51.47 14.85
CA VAL A 542 15.33 -52.68 14.45
C VAL A 542 15.65 -53.85 15.38
N SER A 543 14.64 -54.67 15.65
CA SER A 543 14.76 -55.89 16.45
C SER A 543 13.84 -57.00 15.90
N ASN A 544 14.27 -58.25 16.07
CA ASN A 544 13.55 -59.46 15.66
C ASN A 544 12.49 -59.92 16.68
N THR A 545 11.94 -58.98 17.47
CA THR A 545 10.86 -59.24 18.42
C THR A 545 9.59 -58.48 18.01
N VAL A 546 8.42 -59.06 18.29
CA VAL A 546 7.09 -58.48 17.98
C VAL A 546 6.92 -57.08 18.60
N SER A 547 7.41 -56.88 19.83
CA SER A 547 7.40 -55.56 20.48
C SER A 547 8.40 -54.57 19.88
N GLY A 548 9.41 -55.07 19.15
CA GLY A 548 10.60 -54.33 18.76
C GLY A 548 11.50 -53.97 19.94
N ALA A 549 11.36 -54.64 21.09
CA ALA A 549 12.24 -54.46 22.24
C ALA A 549 13.60 -55.12 21.96
N CYS A 550 14.66 -54.61 22.58
CA CYS A 550 15.97 -55.23 22.53
C CYS A 550 16.26 -55.97 23.84
N THR A 551 16.64 -57.24 23.71
CA THR A 551 17.06 -58.13 24.79
C THR A 551 18.46 -58.68 24.48
N SER A 552 19.08 -59.37 25.43
CA SER A 552 20.37 -60.04 25.25
C SER A 552 20.34 -61.22 24.24
N SER A 553 19.16 -61.65 23.80
CA SER A 553 18.97 -62.77 22.85
C SER A 553 18.32 -62.36 21.52
N SER A 554 17.86 -61.12 21.37
CA SER A 554 17.30 -60.60 20.12
C SER A 554 18.37 -60.02 19.20
N LEU A 555 18.14 -60.08 17.89
CA LEU A 555 18.85 -59.25 16.93
C LEU A 555 18.57 -57.77 17.26
N CYS A 556 19.61 -56.95 17.39
CA CYS A 556 19.50 -55.53 17.72
C CYS A 556 20.42 -54.71 16.83
N ARG A 557 19.82 -53.94 15.92
CA ARG A 557 20.54 -53.21 14.87
C ARG A 557 20.04 -51.77 14.77
N TRP A 558 20.98 -50.86 14.53
CA TRP A 558 20.70 -49.55 13.97
C TRP A 558 20.74 -49.71 12.45
N VAL A 559 19.69 -49.26 11.77
CA VAL A 559 19.64 -49.16 10.30
C VAL A 559 19.60 -47.68 9.94
N GLY A 560 20.38 -47.27 8.94
CA GLY A 560 20.41 -45.93 8.35
C GLY A 560 19.78 -45.86 6.96
N PRO A 561 19.64 -44.67 6.35
CA PRO A 561 19.24 -44.53 4.95
C PRO A 561 20.18 -45.34 4.03
N GLY A 562 19.63 -45.93 2.96
CA GLY A 562 20.35 -46.88 2.11
C GLY A 562 20.69 -48.23 2.76
N GLY A 563 20.10 -48.57 3.91
CA GLY A 563 20.17 -49.91 4.51
C GLY A 563 21.46 -50.23 5.24
N MET A 564 22.30 -49.24 5.56
CA MET A 564 23.54 -49.48 6.28
C MET A 564 23.25 -49.84 7.75
N GLU A 565 23.76 -50.98 8.23
CA GLU A 565 23.52 -51.45 9.60
C GLU A 565 24.74 -51.40 10.53
N THR A 566 24.50 -51.17 11.83
CA THR A 566 25.47 -51.42 12.92
C THR A 566 24.79 -52.06 14.13
N THR A 567 25.56 -52.71 15.01
CA THR A 567 25.03 -53.31 16.24
C THR A 567 24.48 -52.24 17.18
N ALA A 568 23.23 -52.42 17.64
CA ALA A 568 22.65 -51.59 18.70
C ALA A 568 22.85 -52.25 20.07
N ASN A 569 23.12 -51.45 21.10
CA ASN A 569 23.15 -51.95 22.47
C ASN A 569 21.73 -52.40 22.89
N TYR A 570 21.65 -53.48 23.67
CA TYR A 570 20.40 -53.98 24.22
C TYR A 570 20.06 -53.38 25.59
N ALA A 571 21.07 -52.96 26.36
CA ALA A 571 20.89 -52.45 27.73
C ALA A 571 20.52 -50.96 27.78
N ASN A 572 20.86 -50.20 26.73
CA ASN A 572 20.51 -48.80 26.56
C ASN A 572 20.38 -48.49 25.05
N ASN A 573 20.01 -47.25 24.70
CA ASN A 573 19.98 -46.82 23.30
C ASN A 573 21.34 -46.31 22.78
N SER A 574 22.45 -46.54 23.49
CA SER A 574 23.75 -46.06 23.06
C SER A 574 24.23 -46.75 21.77
N PHE A 575 25.14 -46.08 21.07
CA PHE A 575 25.80 -46.60 19.89
C PHE A 575 27.27 -46.20 19.87
N THR A 576 28.12 -46.99 19.22
CA THR A 576 29.49 -46.57 18.95
C THR A 576 29.47 -45.45 17.92
N GLN A 577 30.01 -44.27 18.24
CA GLN A 577 30.13 -43.20 17.26
C GLN A 577 30.93 -43.70 16.05
N VAL A 578 30.45 -43.38 14.87
CA VAL A 578 31.08 -43.84 13.63
C VAL A 578 32.34 -43.02 13.41
N PRO A 579 33.52 -43.65 13.20
CA PRO A 579 34.73 -42.90 12.86
C PRO A 579 34.50 -42.06 11.61
N THR A 580 34.97 -40.82 11.63
CA THR A 580 34.84 -39.87 10.53
C THR A 580 35.41 -40.45 9.23
N GLY A 581 34.62 -40.37 8.16
CA GLY A 581 34.99 -40.89 6.85
C GLY A 581 33.91 -40.59 5.83
N THR A 582 34.18 -39.61 4.97
CA THR A 582 33.33 -39.24 3.85
C THR A 582 33.27 -40.38 2.83
N ASN A 583 32.05 -40.85 2.54
CA ASN A 583 31.74 -41.52 1.28
C ASN A 583 30.64 -40.70 0.58
N GLU A 584 30.35 -41.00 -0.70
CA GLU A 584 29.38 -40.23 -1.49
C GLU A 584 27.91 -40.41 -1.04
N SER A 585 27.62 -41.20 -0.02
CA SER A 585 26.35 -41.31 0.72
C SER A 585 26.43 -40.78 2.16
N GLY A 586 27.38 -39.89 2.48
CA GLY A 586 27.61 -39.45 3.86
C GLY A 586 28.26 -40.53 4.74
N THR A 587 28.72 -40.17 5.94
CA THR A 587 29.51 -41.07 6.82
C THR A 587 28.78 -42.40 7.03
N LYS A 588 29.26 -43.47 6.38
CA LYS A 588 28.66 -44.83 6.37
C LYS A 588 27.14 -44.90 6.12
N GLY A 589 26.54 -43.96 5.39
CA GLY A 589 25.10 -44.00 5.06
C GLY A 589 24.17 -43.66 6.23
N TRP A 590 24.56 -42.73 7.11
CA TRP A 590 23.68 -42.22 8.17
C TRP A 590 22.95 -40.93 7.79
N SER A 591 23.43 -40.20 6.79
CA SER A 591 22.83 -38.98 6.23
C SER A 591 22.69 -39.12 4.70
N ILE A 592 21.98 -38.17 4.07
CA ILE A 592 21.88 -38.08 2.62
C ILE A 592 22.67 -36.84 2.16
N PRO A 593 23.66 -36.98 1.27
CA PRO A 593 24.36 -35.83 0.69
C PRO A 593 23.47 -35.15 -0.35
N VAL A 594 23.51 -33.82 -0.32
CA VAL A 594 22.70 -32.94 -1.16
C VAL A 594 23.64 -32.01 -1.92
N TRP A 595 23.46 -31.96 -3.24
CA TRP A 595 24.19 -31.05 -4.12
C TRP A 595 23.22 -30.04 -4.72
N GLU A 596 23.48 -28.76 -4.54
CA GLU A 596 22.77 -27.69 -5.25
C GLU A 596 23.07 -27.77 -6.76
N ILE A 597 22.24 -27.12 -7.58
CA ILE A 597 22.53 -27.01 -9.02
C ILE A 597 23.78 -26.13 -9.19
N VAL A 598 24.83 -26.70 -9.80
CA VAL A 598 26.14 -26.04 -9.97
C VAL A 598 26.00 -24.78 -10.82
N LYS A 599 26.67 -23.70 -10.41
CA LYS A 599 26.79 -22.42 -11.13
C LYS A 599 28.26 -22.00 -11.19
N ASP A 600 28.67 -21.38 -12.30
CA ASP A 600 30.04 -20.87 -12.42
C ASP A 600 30.26 -19.60 -11.57
N ASP A 601 31.35 -19.56 -10.80
CA ASP A 601 31.59 -18.50 -9.83
C ASP A 601 31.94 -17.15 -10.48
N ALA A 602 32.69 -17.18 -11.58
CA ALA A 602 33.17 -15.98 -12.25
C ALA A 602 32.19 -15.43 -13.31
N GLY A 603 31.49 -16.32 -14.02
CA GLY A 603 30.59 -15.99 -15.12
C GLY A 603 29.11 -15.92 -14.77
N GLU A 604 28.63 -16.67 -13.77
CA GLU A 604 27.20 -16.73 -13.42
C GLU A 604 26.87 -16.15 -12.04
N ARG A 605 27.67 -16.45 -11.01
CA ARG A 605 27.36 -16.07 -9.61
C ARG A 605 27.70 -14.61 -9.27
N ALA A 606 28.77 -14.07 -9.87
CA ALA A 606 29.35 -12.77 -9.53
C ALA A 606 28.73 -11.58 -10.31
N LEU A 607 27.63 -11.04 -9.78
CA LEU A 607 26.81 -10.01 -10.41
C LEU A 607 27.31 -8.58 -10.11
N ASN A 608 26.76 -7.59 -10.83
CA ASN A 608 27.20 -6.18 -10.75
C ASN A 608 26.34 -5.28 -9.84
N THR A 609 25.07 -5.63 -9.61
CA THR A 609 24.10 -4.79 -8.88
C THR A 609 23.27 -5.63 -7.89
N ASP A 610 22.77 -5.00 -6.84
CA ASP A 610 21.87 -5.68 -5.90
C ASP A 610 20.51 -6.05 -6.56
N GLU A 611 20.05 -5.28 -7.57
CA GLU A 611 18.81 -5.58 -8.30
C GLU A 611 18.88 -6.99 -8.92
N GLU A 612 19.96 -7.26 -9.66
CA GLU A 612 20.17 -8.53 -10.36
C GLU A 612 20.29 -9.71 -9.38
N VAL A 613 20.97 -9.50 -8.25
CA VAL A 613 21.11 -10.48 -7.16
C VAL A 613 19.76 -10.86 -6.58
N ILE A 614 18.88 -9.89 -6.30
CA ILE A 614 17.54 -10.16 -5.75
C ILE A 614 16.71 -11.00 -6.74
N TYR A 615 16.64 -10.63 -8.02
CA TYR A 615 15.84 -11.40 -9.00
C TYR A 615 16.41 -12.79 -9.28
N LYS A 616 17.74 -12.95 -9.45
CA LYS A 616 18.37 -14.26 -9.71
C LYS A 616 18.29 -15.19 -8.49
N ASN A 617 18.51 -14.69 -7.27
CA ASN A 617 18.30 -15.50 -6.06
C ASN A 617 16.82 -15.85 -5.82
N PHE A 618 15.86 -14.98 -6.19
CA PHE A 618 14.44 -15.31 -6.10
C PHE A 618 14.01 -16.38 -7.13
N GLN A 619 14.49 -16.32 -8.39
CA GLN A 619 14.27 -17.42 -9.36
C GLN A 619 14.89 -18.72 -8.89
N TRP A 620 16.09 -18.65 -8.29
CA TRP A 620 16.75 -19.82 -7.71
C TRP A 620 15.91 -20.44 -6.58
N LEU A 621 15.32 -19.64 -5.69
CA LEU A 621 14.38 -20.12 -4.67
C LEU A 621 13.12 -20.77 -5.28
N LEU A 622 12.56 -20.19 -6.34
CA LEU A 622 11.36 -20.72 -6.99
C LEU A 622 11.62 -22.05 -7.72
N HIS A 623 12.77 -22.22 -8.36
CA HIS A 623 12.97 -23.30 -9.34
C HIS A 623 14.21 -24.19 -9.14
N GLU A 624 15.22 -23.80 -8.37
CA GLU A 624 16.52 -24.52 -8.37
C GLU A 624 17.03 -24.94 -6.98
N LYS A 625 16.72 -24.20 -5.92
CA LYS A 625 17.13 -24.50 -4.54
C LYS A 625 16.68 -25.90 -4.12
N ARG A 626 17.57 -26.75 -3.61
CA ARG A 626 17.15 -28.06 -3.08
C ARG A 626 16.28 -27.90 -1.82
N MET A 627 15.05 -28.36 -1.90
CA MET A 627 14.17 -28.60 -0.77
C MET A 627 14.22 -30.09 -0.44
N VAL A 628 14.65 -30.44 0.77
CA VAL A 628 14.81 -31.84 1.20
C VAL A 628 14.05 -32.07 2.49
N ALA A 629 13.33 -33.18 2.57
CA ALA A 629 12.74 -33.68 3.81
C ALA A 629 12.95 -35.19 3.91
N VAL A 630 13.27 -35.67 5.11
CA VAL A 630 13.44 -37.10 5.38
C VAL A 630 12.60 -37.49 6.60
N ILE A 631 11.66 -38.41 6.40
CA ILE A 631 10.78 -38.92 7.46
C ILE A 631 11.21 -40.36 7.78
N PRO A 632 11.97 -40.58 8.88
CA PRO A 632 12.32 -41.91 9.34
C PRO A 632 11.16 -42.54 10.13
N LEU A 633 10.71 -43.72 9.71
CA LEU A 633 9.53 -44.41 10.23
C LEU A 633 9.83 -45.86 10.58
N ARG A 634 9.57 -46.23 11.83
CA ARG A 634 9.65 -47.60 12.34
C ARG A 634 8.30 -48.30 12.14
N ALA A 635 8.11 -48.92 10.98
CA ALA A 635 6.84 -49.54 10.62
C ALA A 635 6.69 -50.99 11.10
N SER A 636 5.45 -51.42 11.29
CA SER A 636 5.07 -52.78 11.70
C SER A 636 3.91 -53.27 10.85
N LEU A 637 4.01 -54.45 10.23
CA LEU A 637 2.99 -54.96 9.30
C LEU A 637 1.93 -55.84 9.99
N GLY A 638 1.53 -55.45 11.19
CA GLY A 638 0.53 -56.14 12.00
C GLY A 638 1.09 -57.32 12.81
N SER A 639 0.18 -57.99 13.54
CA SER A 639 0.51 -58.99 14.57
C SER A 639 1.15 -60.29 14.05
N GLY A 640 1.10 -60.54 12.74
CA GLY A 640 1.68 -61.73 12.10
C GLY A 640 3.17 -61.61 11.75
N VAL A 641 3.77 -60.43 11.84
CA VAL A 641 5.19 -60.21 11.49
C VAL A 641 6.02 -60.09 12.77
N PRO A 642 7.05 -60.95 12.99
CA PRO A 642 7.74 -61.04 14.28
C PRO A 642 8.78 -59.93 14.53
N TYR A 643 8.82 -58.88 13.71
CA TYR A 643 9.81 -57.80 13.75
C TYR A 643 9.21 -56.49 13.23
N LYS A 644 9.93 -55.38 13.44
CA LYS A 644 9.60 -54.05 12.87
C LYS A 644 10.60 -53.69 11.77
N MET A 645 10.20 -52.99 10.72
CA MET A 645 11.09 -52.54 9.64
C MET A 645 11.64 -51.13 9.90
N ALA A 646 12.72 -50.77 9.21
CA ALA A 646 13.19 -49.39 9.09
C ALA A 646 12.76 -48.82 7.73
N ALA A 647 11.83 -47.88 7.72
CA ALA A 647 11.37 -47.19 6.53
C ALA A 647 11.89 -45.74 6.50
N TYR A 648 12.38 -45.30 5.35
CA TYR A 648 12.84 -43.94 5.08
C TYR A 648 12.07 -43.36 3.92
N VAL A 649 11.30 -42.31 4.18
CA VAL A 649 10.63 -41.50 3.17
C VAL A 649 11.50 -40.28 2.90
N THR A 650 12.09 -40.19 1.71
CA THR A 650 12.93 -39.06 1.29
C THR A 650 12.25 -38.31 0.15
N LEU A 651 12.02 -37.02 0.37
CA LEU A 651 11.53 -36.07 -0.62
C LEU A 651 12.68 -35.14 -1.02
N ILE A 652 12.90 -34.97 -2.33
CA ILE A 652 13.83 -33.98 -2.88
C ILE A 652 13.12 -33.22 -4.00
N ALA A 653 13.15 -31.89 -3.93
CA ALA A 653 12.52 -31.03 -4.92
C ALA A 653 13.41 -29.83 -5.29
N ASN A 654 13.25 -29.35 -6.53
CA ASN A 654 14.01 -28.23 -7.09
C ASN A 654 13.16 -26.96 -7.02
N GLY A 655 13.49 -26.10 -6.05
CA GLY A 655 12.75 -24.91 -5.70
C GLY A 655 11.36 -25.20 -5.13
N LEU A 656 10.64 -24.11 -4.81
CA LEU A 656 9.25 -24.19 -4.35
C LEU A 656 8.32 -24.79 -5.42
N THR A 657 8.56 -24.54 -6.71
CA THR A 657 7.76 -25.13 -7.81
C THR A 657 7.90 -26.65 -7.89
N GLY A 658 9.11 -27.19 -7.68
CA GLY A 658 9.30 -28.64 -7.52
C GLY A 658 8.52 -29.18 -6.33
N LEU A 659 8.54 -28.46 -5.19
CA LEU A 659 7.86 -28.88 -3.96
C LEU A 659 6.33 -28.94 -4.11
N MET A 660 5.73 -27.98 -4.83
CA MET A 660 4.28 -28.01 -5.14
C MET A 660 3.89 -29.20 -6.03
N SER A 661 4.79 -29.64 -6.91
CA SER A 661 4.56 -30.75 -7.85
C SER A 661 5.03 -32.11 -7.33
N ALA A 662 5.57 -32.17 -6.11
CA ALA A 662 6.15 -33.35 -5.52
C ALA A 662 5.13 -34.46 -5.27
N ALA A 663 5.14 -35.50 -6.10
CA ALA A 663 4.27 -36.67 -6.01
C ALA A 663 5.08 -37.97 -6.17
N PRO A 664 4.67 -39.08 -5.52
CA PRO A 664 5.36 -40.35 -5.63
C PRO A 664 5.13 -41.01 -6.99
N ILE A 665 6.22 -41.34 -7.68
CA ILE A 665 6.19 -42.15 -8.91
C ILE A 665 6.73 -43.53 -8.56
N LEU A 666 5.84 -44.50 -8.44
CA LEU A 666 6.13 -45.86 -8.04
C LEU A 666 5.49 -46.84 -9.03
N GLN A 667 6.28 -47.80 -9.50
CA GLN A 667 5.82 -48.92 -10.30
C GLN A 667 6.46 -50.20 -9.78
N ASP A 668 5.68 -51.27 -9.69
CA ASP A 668 6.16 -52.61 -9.40
C ASP A 668 5.85 -53.52 -10.59
N GLY A 669 6.68 -54.53 -10.82
CA GLY A 669 6.60 -55.35 -12.01
C GLY A 669 7.58 -56.53 -12.04
N THR A 670 7.37 -57.42 -13.00
CA THR A 670 8.09 -58.69 -13.06
C THR A 670 9.55 -58.52 -13.48
N ASN A 671 9.83 -57.58 -14.40
CA ASN A 671 11.20 -57.29 -14.83
C ASN A 671 11.83 -56.15 -14.02
N CYS A 672 13.15 -56.03 -14.10
CA CYS A 672 13.89 -54.97 -13.39
C CYS A 672 13.58 -53.56 -13.92
N SER A 673 13.32 -53.42 -15.23
CA SER A 673 12.85 -52.18 -15.87
C SER A 673 11.52 -51.66 -15.33
N ASP A 674 10.70 -52.56 -14.77
CA ASP A 674 9.31 -52.28 -14.43
C ASP A 674 9.16 -51.88 -12.94
N ARG A 675 10.30 -51.74 -12.24
CA ARG A 675 10.41 -51.49 -10.80
C ARG A 675 10.99 -50.10 -10.54
N ILE A 676 10.10 -49.11 -10.47
CA ILE A 676 10.45 -47.68 -10.41
C ILE A 676 10.26 -47.17 -8.97
N ASN A 677 11.29 -46.52 -8.42
CA ASN A 677 11.31 -45.84 -7.12
C ASN A 677 12.44 -44.81 -7.11
N GLY A 678 12.26 -43.65 -6.48
CA GLY A 678 13.29 -42.60 -6.44
C GLY A 678 13.60 -42.00 -7.82
N ILE A 679 12.60 -41.92 -8.71
CA ILE A 679 12.75 -41.32 -10.04
C ILE A 679 12.43 -39.82 -10.00
N TRP A 680 13.23 -39.04 -10.73
CA TRP A 680 12.96 -37.63 -11.02
C TRP A 680 11.83 -37.50 -12.03
N ARG A 681 10.80 -36.72 -11.68
CA ARG A 681 9.56 -36.59 -12.44
C ARG A 681 9.75 -36.02 -13.86
N ILE A 682 10.66 -35.06 -14.03
CA ILE A 682 10.91 -34.40 -15.32
C ILE A 682 12.14 -34.99 -16.01
N LYS A 683 13.24 -35.20 -15.29
CA LYS A 683 14.47 -35.79 -15.86
C LYS A 683 14.32 -37.27 -16.22
N ASN A 684 13.32 -37.95 -15.66
CA ASN A 684 13.05 -39.38 -15.86
C ASN A 684 14.27 -40.27 -15.58
N ALA A 685 15.05 -39.89 -14.56
CA ALA A 685 16.27 -40.58 -14.12
C ALA A 685 16.15 -41.00 -12.65
N LEU A 686 16.77 -42.13 -12.29
CA LEU A 686 16.72 -42.68 -10.92
C LEU A 686 17.84 -42.10 -10.05
N LEU A 687 17.53 -41.75 -8.78
CA LEU A 687 18.53 -41.33 -7.79
C LEU A 687 19.54 -42.43 -7.46
N LYS A 688 19.11 -43.69 -7.51
CA LYS A 688 19.93 -44.89 -7.29
C LYS A 688 19.79 -45.84 -8.48
N PRO A 689 20.86 -46.55 -8.88
CA PRO A 689 20.83 -47.47 -10.01
C PRO A 689 19.75 -48.57 -9.87
N GLY A 690 18.82 -48.61 -10.83
CA GLY A 690 17.66 -49.49 -10.80
C GLY A 690 17.99 -50.99 -10.91
N CYS A 691 18.97 -51.34 -11.75
CA CYS A 691 19.27 -52.72 -12.12
C CYS A 691 20.71 -53.13 -11.84
N ALA A 692 20.87 -54.35 -11.29
CA ALA A 692 22.18 -54.95 -11.08
C ALA A 692 22.87 -55.24 -12.42
N SER A 693 24.06 -54.71 -12.59
CA SER A 693 25.05 -55.11 -13.59
C SER A 693 26.41 -55.31 -12.90
N ALA A 694 27.41 -55.77 -13.64
CA ALA A 694 28.78 -55.90 -13.10
C ALA A 694 29.43 -54.56 -12.71
N THR A 695 28.88 -53.42 -13.17
CA THR A 695 29.40 -52.07 -12.93
C THR A 695 28.45 -51.17 -12.13
N GLN A 696 27.19 -51.57 -11.92
CA GLN A 696 26.21 -50.83 -11.12
C GLN A 696 25.41 -51.80 -10.22
N PRO A 697 25.56 -51.74 -8.89
CA PRO A 697 24.75 -52.56 -7.97
C PRO A 697 23.28 -52.13 -7.97
N ASN A 698 22.36 -53.05 -7.66
CA ASN A 698 20.93 -52.76 -7.56
C ASN A 698 20.64 -51.95 -6.28
N PHE A 699 19.86 -50.86 -6.37
CA PHE A 699 19.45 -50.00 -5.23
C PHE A 699 18.91 -50.74 -4.00
N ARG A 700 18.38 -51.96 -4.18
CA ARG A 700 17.88 -52.86 -3.13
C ARG A 700 18.99 -53.53 -2.31
N GLN A 701 20.25 -53.37 -2.69
CA GLN A 701 21.40 -53.83 -1.93
C GLN A 701 21.76 -52.79 -0.85
N PRO A 702 21.96 -53.20 0.42
CA PRO A 702 22.47 -52.32 1.45
C PRO A 702 23.77 -51.62 1.04
N GLY A 703 23.88 -50.31 1.28
CA GLY A 703 25.11 -49.54 1.11
C GLY A 703 25.42 -49.06 -0.31
N VAL A 704 24.47 -49.13 -1.25
CA VAL A 704 24.60 -48.51 -2.59
C VAL A 704 24.78 -47.00 -2.46
N ARG A 705 25.76 -46.45 -3.18
CA ARG A 705 26.09 -45.02 -3.13
C ARG A 705 25.06 -44.17 -3.87
N ILE A 706 24.79 -42.99 -3.32
CA ILE A 706 24.17 -41.89 -4.05
C ILE A 706 25.31 -41.11 -4.70
N GLU A 707 25.13 -40.69 -5.95
CA GLU A 707 26.17 -39.99 -6.70
C GLU A 707 25.61 -38.66 -7.21
N GLN A 708 26.45 -37.62 -7.26
CA GLN A 708 26.04 -36.28 -7.70
C GLN A 708 25.38 -36.27 -9.08
N GLN A 709 25.86 -37.13 -9.99
CA GLN A 709 25.33 -37.29 -11.36
C GLN A 709 23.88 -37.80 -11.42
N ASN A 710 23.39 -38.42 -10.34
CA ASN A 710 22.02 -38.94 -10.25
C ASN A 710 21.01 -37.86 -9.81
N TYR A 711 21.46 -36.65 -9.46
CA TYR A 711 20.56 -35.52 -9.18
C TYR A 711 20.03 -34.87 -10.46
N SER A 712 18.83 -34.29 -10.39
CA SER A 712 18.26 -33.52 -11.50
C SER A 712 18.75 -32.09 -11.48
N ASP A 713 19.25 -31.65 -12.62
CA ASP A 713 19.66 -30.30 -12.99
C ASP A 713 18.51 -29.50 -13.64
N ILE A 714 17.34 -30.14 -13.82
CA ILE A 714 16.16 -29.51 -14.40
C ILE A 714 15.43 -28.66 -13.34
N PRO A 715 15.17 -27.36 -13.58
CA PRO A 715 14.50 -26.51 -12.61
C PRO A 715 13.02 -26.89 -12.43
N GLY A 716 12.53 -26.93 -11.19
CA GLY A 716 11.16 -27.34 -10.86
C GLY A 716 10.90 -28.86 -10.88
N ASP A 717 11.94 -29.68 -11.05
CA ASP A 717 11.83 -31.14 -10.94
C ASP A 717 11.65 -31.60 -9.48
N SER A 718 11.12 -32.81 -9.28
CA SER A 718 10.89 -33.40 -7.96
C SER A 718 11.00 -34.91 -8.00
N MET A 719 11.28 -35.50 -6.84
CA MET A 719 11.54 -36.93 -6.70
C MET A 719 11.15 -37.42 -5.31
N PHE A 720 10.62 -38.64 -5.28
CA PHE A 720 10.18 -39.31 -4.06
C PHE A 720 10.84 -40.68 -3.97
N LEU A 721 11.57 -40.93 -2.89
CA LEU A 721 12.23 -42.21 -2.61
C LEU A 721 11.67 -42.80 -1.32
N LEU A 722 11.13 -44.02 -1.40
CA LEU A 722 10.74 -44.82 -0.24
C LEU A 722 11.66 -46.03 -0.12
N GLU A 723 12.45 -46.09 0.95
CA GLU A 723 13.28 -47.26 1.26
C GLU A 723 12.72 -48.00 2.48
N ALA A 724 12.51 -49.31 2.39
CA ALA A 724 12.04 -50.13 3.50
C ALA A 724 12.96 -51.34 3.69
N TRP A 725 13.56 -51.45 4.88
CA TRP A 725 14.61 -52.43 5.20
C TRP A 725 14.16 -53.36 6.34
N ASP A 726 14.32 -54.67 6.13
CA ASP A 726 13.88 -55.75 7.03
C ASP A 726 14.83 -56.96 7.03
N TYR A 727 14.54 -57.98 7.85
CA TYR A 727 15.38 -59.18 8.06
C TYR A 727 14.72 -60.48 7.58
N GLY A 728 13.88 -60.42 6.54
CA GLY A 728 13.11 -61.56 6.06
C GLY A 728 11.94 -61.95 6.98
N THR A 729 10.99 -62.74 6.48
CA THR A 729 9.81 -63.23 7.25
C THR A 729 10.15 -63.93 8.57
N SER A 730 11.34 -64.51 8.70
CA SER A 730 11.82 -65.17 9.91
C SER A 730 12.45 -64.23 10.95
N GLY A 731 12.70 -62.96 10.61
CA GLY A 731 13.39 -61.98 11.46
C GLY A 731 14.88 -62.28 11.71
N ASN A 732 15.42 -63.35 11.12
CA ASN A 732 16.79 -63.85 11.35
C ASN A 732 17.61 -63.93 10.04
N GLY A 733 17.08 -63.42 8.93
CA GLY A 733 17.80 -63.36 7.65
C GLY A 733 18.85 -62.24 7.62
N PRO A 734 19.63 -62.11 6.53
CA PRO A 734 20.37 -60.89 6.24
C PRO A 734 19.42 -59.71 6.03
N LEU A 735 19.90 -58.47 6.19
CA LEU A 735 19.10 -57.29 5.89
C LEU A 735 18.77 -57.25 4.38
N THR A 736 17.48 -57.12 4.07
CA THR A 736 16.92 -57.05 2.71
C THR A 736 16.09 -55.80 2.53
N PHE A 737 16.04 -55.29 1.31
CA PHE A 737 15.04 -54.32 0.91
C PHE A 737 13.69 -55.04 0.74
N ASN A 738 12.74 -54.75 1.64
CA ASN A 738 11.37 -55.25 1.69
C ASN A 738 11.16 -56.72 1.29
N SER A 739 11.44 -57.63 2.22
CA SER A 739 11.23 -59.08 2.06
C SER A 739 9.76 -59.53 1.90
N LEU A 740 8.80 -58.67 2.25
CA LEU A 740 7.36 -58.97 2.23
C LEU A 740 6.66 -58.55 0.93
N GLY A 741 7.43 -58.08 -0.06
CA GLY A 741 6.95 -57.69 -1.39
C GLY A 741 6.67 -56.19 -1.50
N ASP A 742 7.18 -55.59 -2.58
CA ASP A 742 7.16 -54.15 -2.82
C ASP A 742 5.74 -53.56 -2.79
N GLY A 743 4.83 -54.09 -3.61
CA GLY A 743 3.44 -53.66 -3.66
C GLY A 743 2.71 -53.61 -2.30
N SER A 744 3.01 -54.51 -1.37
CA SER A 744 2.33 -54.58 -0.06
C SER A 744 2.66 -53.39 0.84
N VAL A 745 3.94 -52.99 0.92
CA VAL A 745 4.38 -51.85 1.73
C VAL A 745 4.06 -50.55 1.01
N TYR A 746 4.30 -50.49 -0.30
CA TYR A 746 4.00 -49.31 -1.10
C TYR A 746 2.50 -48.96 -1.05
N ALA A 747 1.58 -49.94 -1.10
CA ALA A 747 0.13 -49.69 -0.98
C ALA A 747 -0.37 -49.24 0.42
N ILE A 748 0.51 -49.11 1.42
CA ILE A 748 0.20 -48.47 2.71
C ILE A 748 0.51 -46.99 2.67
N PHE A 749 1.69 -46.66 2.15
CA PHE A 749 2.14 -45.29 1.96
C PHE A 749 1.39 -44.61 0.81
N TYR A 750 1.21 -45.28 -0.33
CA TYR A 750 0.61 -44.75 -1.56
C TYR A 750 -0.26 -45.84 -2.24
N PRO A 751 -1.58 -45.86 -2.05
CA PRO A 751 -2.45 -46.78 -2.79
C PRO A 751 -2.48 -46.37 -4.27
N GLY A 752 -1.89 -47.21 -5.14
CA GLY A 752 -1.56 -46.84 -6.52
C GLY A 752 -2.75 -46.63 -7.47
N SER A 753 -2.55 -45.70 -8.42
CA SER A 753 -3.22 -45.47 -9.72
C SER A 753 -4.75 -45.41 -9.84
N SER A 754 -5.54 -45.78 -8.83
CA SER A 754 -7.01 -45.66 -8.86
C SER A 754 -7.56 -44.46 -8.09
N VAL A 755 -6.69 -43.70 -7.44
CA VAL A 755 -6.96 -42.39 -6.83
C VAL A 755 -6.04 -41.39 -7.53
N SER A 756 -6.57 -40.21 -7.86
CA SER A 756 -5.83 -39.03 -8.29
C SER A 756 -5.01 -38.47 -7.12
N SER A 757 -3.97 -39.20 -6.71
CA SER A 757 -3.12 -38.81 -5.58
C SER A 757 -2.42 -37.47 -5.89
N TYR A 758 -2.71 -36.49 -5.04
CA TYR A 758 -2.07 -35.18 -5.11
C TYR A 758 -0.65 -35.24 -4.53
N GLY A 759 0.06 -34.11 -4.63
CA GLY A 759 1.40 -33.99 -4.07
C GLY A 759 1.43 -33.96 -2.54
N VAL A 760 2.65 -33.88 -2.00
CA VAL A 760 2.91 -33.72 -0.56
C VAL A 760 2.31 -32.42 -0.01
N ILE A 761 2.21 -31.38 -0.85
CA ILE A 761 1.52 -30.12 -0.55
C ILE A 761 0.05 -30.23 -0.98
N PRO A 762 -0.92 -29.83 -0.13
CA PRO A 762 -2.34 -29.87 -0.47
C PRO A 762 -2.70 -29.17 -1.78
N PRO A 763 -3.60 -29.74 -2.60
CA PRO A 763 -3.94 -29.24 -3.94
C PRO A 763 -4.50 -27.81 -3.92
N ALA A 764 -5.25 -27.45 -2.87
CA ALA A 764 -5.73 -26.10 -2.59
C ALA A 764 -4.62 -25.03 -2.73
N ILE A 765 -3.43 -25.30 -2.20
CA ILE A 765 -2.28 -24.39 -2.26
C ILE A 765 -1.50 -24.60 -3.56
N ALA A 766 -1.23 -25.85 -3.92
CA ALA A 766 -0.40 -26.19 -5.08
C ALA A 766 -0.98 -25.67 -6.41
N SER A 767 -2.29 -25.82 -6.65
CA SER A 767 -2.95 -25.38 -7.88
C SER A 767 -2.93 -23.86 -8.08
N ASN A 768 -2.86 -23.08 -6.99
CA ASN A 768 -2.84 -21.62 -7.04
C ASN A 768 -1.41 -21.02 -6.99
N PHE A 769 -0.38 -21.85 -6.82
CA PHE A 769 1.00 -21.38 -6.57
C PHE A 769 1.64 -20.60 -7.73
N GLY A 770 1.20 -20.82 -8.99
CA GLY A 770 1.79 -20.18 -10.17
C GLY A 770 1.89 -18.64 -10.11
N VAL A 771 1.01 -18.00 -9.33
CA VAL A 771 1.06 -16.56 -9.09
C VAL A 771 2.34 -16.09 -8.39
N MET A 772 3.01 -16.95 -7.63
CA MET A 772 4.26 -16.62 -6.93
C MET A 772 5.42 -16.31 -7.90
N GLU A 773 5.39 -16.85 -9.13
CA GLU A 773 6.34 -16.47 -10.17
C GLU A 773 6.14 -14.99 -10.60
N ARG A 774 4.89 -14.52 -10.57
CA ARG A 774 4.51 -13.16 -10.97
C ARG A 774 4.91 -12.10 -9.95
N LEU A 775 5.33 -12.49 -8.74
CA LEU A 775 6.05 -11.59 -7.82
C LEU A 775 7.37 -11.08 -8.40
N SER A 776 7.92 -11.76 -9.41
CA SER A 776 9.25 -11.47 -9.96
C SER A 776 9.28 -11.12 -11.44
N PHE A 777 8.50 -11.79 -12.29
CA PHE A 777 8.42 -11.49 -13.73
C PHE A 777 6.99 -11.60 -14.26
N LEU A 778 6.60 -10.65 -15.11
CA LEU A 778 5.24 -10.47 -15.63
C LEU A 778 5.22 -10.91 -17.12
N THR A 779 5.18 -12.22 -17.41
CA THR A 779 5.48 -12.72 -18.78
C THR A 779 4.84 -14.04 -19.26
N SER A 780 4.04 -14.72 -18.44
CA SER A 780 3.58 -16.13 -18.57
C SER A 780 4.66 -17.21 -18.71
N ASP A 781 5.74 -16.98 -19.46
CA ASP A 781 6.91 -17.86 -19.49
C ASP A 781 7.45 -18.15 -18.07
N LYS A 782 8.00 -19.36 -17.88
CA LYS A 782 8.83 -19.71 -16.73
C LYS A 782 10.19 -19.03 -16.86
N VAL A 783 10.67 -18.40 -15.80
CA VAL A 783 11.94 -17.64 -15.80
C VAL A 783 12.99 -18.37 -14.97
N LEU A 784 14.19 -18.50 -15.49
CA LEU A 784 15.29 -19.27 -14.89
C LEU A 784 16.45 -18.32 -14.56
N PRO A 785 17.19 -18.52 -13.45
CA PRO A 785 18.22 -17.58 -13.01
C PRO A 785 19.46 -17.53 -13.93
N SER A 786 19.67 -18.55 -14.76
CA SER A 786 20.82 -18.68 -15.69
C SER A 786 20.44 -19.41 -16.99
N GLY A 787 21.10 -19.08 -18.09
CA GLY A 787 20.76 -19.56 -19.44
C GLY A 787 21.10 -21.01 -19.80
N ALA A 788 21.68 -21.83 -18.91
CA ALA A 788 22.05 -23.21 -19.23
C ALA A 788 20.85 -24.13 -19.58
N ASN A 789 19.61 -23.74 -19.22
CA ASN A 789 18.41 -24.57 -19.26
C ASN A 789 17.27 -23.99 -20.15
N THR A 790 17.60 -23.32 -21.28
CA THR A 790 16.60 -22.64 -22.15
C THR A 790 15.47 -23.53 -22.67
N SER A 791 15.66 -24.85 -22.72
CA SER A 791 14.60 -25.80 -23.10
C SER A 791 13.44 -25.87 -22.10
N TYR A 792 13.59 -25.33 -20.89
CA TYR A 792 12.60 -25.39 -19.80
C TYR A 792 12.07 -24.02 -19.34
N GLY A 793 12.53 -22.91 -19.95
CA GLY A 793 12.17 -21.55 -19.59
C GLY A 793 13.14 -20.52 -20.17
N LYS A 794 12.86 -19.23 -20.00
CA LYS A 794 13.73 -18.12 -20.45
C LYS A 794 14.69 -17.70 -19.34
N SER A 795 15.90 -17.28 -19.68
CA SER A 795 16.81 -16.71 -18.67
C SER A 795 16.32 -15.35 -18.17
N VAL A 796 16.69 -14.97 -16.94
CA VAL A 796 16.47 -13.63 -16.38
C VAL A 796 16.94 -12.52 -17.33
N ASP A 797 18.03 -12.75 -18.05
CA ASP A 797 18.66 -11.78 -18.94
C ASP A 797 17.82 -11.53 -20.22
N GLU A 798 17.09 -12.55 -20.71
CA GLU A 798 16.17 -12.43 -21.86
C GLU A 798 14.87 -11.66 -21.53
N VAL A 799 14.42 -11.70 -20.27
CA VAL A 799 13.14 -11.12 -19.84
C VAL A 799 13.30 -10.00 -18.82
N TRP A 800 14.50 -9.45 -18.70
CA TRP A 800 14.87 -8.41 -17.72
C TRP A 800 13.90 -7.22 -17.69
N ASP A 801 13.42 -6.78 -18.85
CA ASP A 801 12.50 -5.64 -18.98
C ASP A 801 11.07 -5.95 -18.49
N LYS A 802 10.72 -7.22 -18.28
CA LYS A 802 9.42 -7.65 -17.75
C LYS A 802 9.43 -7.94 -16.23
N ARG A 803 10.49 -7.52 -15.52
CA ARG A 803 10.62 -7.75 -14.07
C ARG A 803 9.62 -6.94 -13.26
N ASN A 804 8.99 -7.58 -12.27
CA ASN A 804 8.03 -6.95 -11.38
C ASN A 804 8.74 -6.06 -10.35
N LYS A 805 8.67 -4.74 -10.56
CA LYS A 805 9.35 -3.73 -9.75
C LYS A 805 8.85 -3.62 -8.30
N LEU A 806 7.82 -4.37 -7.90
CA LEU A 806 7.40 -4.49 -6.51
C LEU A 806 8.22 -5.50 -5.70
N LEU A 807 8.95 -6.43 -6.34
CA LEU A 807 9.74 -7.45 -5.62
C LEU A 807 10.68 -6.87 -4.55
N PRO A 808 11.48 -5.81 -4.83
CA PRO A 808 12.37 -5.23 -3.84
C PRO A 808 11.63 -4.72 -2.59
N LEU A 809 10.45 -4.10 -2.77
CA LEU A 809 9.63 -3.62 -1.65
C LEU A 809 9.07 -4.78 -0.82
N ILE A 810 8.67 -5.88 -1.46
CA ILE A 810 8.17 -7.10 -0.80
C ILE A 810 9.29 -7.78 0.00
N VAL A 811 10.50 -7.83 -0.58
CA VAL A 811 11.70 -8.39 0.07
C VAL A 811 12.11 -7.55 1.30
N THR A 812 12.07 -6.22 1.22
CA THR A 812 12.38 -5.35 2.37
C THR A 812 11.25 -5.32 3.40
N LEU A 813 10.00 -5.55 3.00
CA LEU A 813 8.90 -5.81 3.92
C LEU A 813 9.11 -7.14 4.66
N ALA A 814 9.51 -8.21 3.96
CA ALA A 814 9.85 -9.48 4.58
C ALA A 814 10.96 -9.32 5.62
N GLN A 815 12.04 -8.61 5.29
CA GLN A 815 13.08 -8.26 6.25
C GLN A 815 12.53 -7.48 7.46
N THR A 816 11.73 -6.45 7.22
CA THR A 816 11.22 -5.55 8.28
C THR A 816 10.29 -6.26 9.26
N LEU A 817 9.52 -7.24 8.79
CA LEU A 817 8.67 -8.08 9.64
C LEU A 817 9.50 -9.15 10.37
N ASP A 818 10.44 -9.81 9.69
CA ASP A 818 11.32 -10.84 10.27
C ASP A 818 12.23 -10.26 11.38
N ASP A 819 12.78 -9.05 11.16
CA ASP A 819 13.57 -8.29 12.16
C ASP A 819 12.75 -7.83 13.39
N GLN A 820 11.42 -7.97 13.37
CA GLN A 820 10.51 -7.61 14.47
C GLN A 820 9.66 -8.78 14.98
N ALA A 821 9.93 -9.99 14.51
CA ALA A 821 9.28 -11.22 14.98
C ALA A 821 10.06 -11.81 16.16
N ASP A 822 9.34 -12.28 17.17
CA ASP A 822 9.92 -12.91 18.37
C ASP A 822 9.12 -14.18 18.73
N PRO A 823 9.62 -15.37 18.34
CA PRO A 823 9.02 -16.64 18.71
C PRO A 823 8.93 -16.91 20.22
N VAL A 824 9.87 -16.36 21.02
CA VAL A 824 9.94 -16.61 22.47
C VAL A 824 8.78 -15.91 23.18
N ASN A 825 8.47 -14.68 22.77
CA ASN A 825 7.36 -13.89 23.32
C ASN A 825 6.08 -13.94 22.46
N ASN A 826 6.01 -14.88 21.50
CA ASN A 826 4.89 -15.07 20.57
C ASN A 826 4.47 -13.77 19.84
N LYS A 827 5.46 -13.04 19.30
CA LYS A 827 5.26 -11.82 18.52
C LYS A 827 5.35 -12.13 17.03
N ASN A 828 4.21 -11.99 16.35
CA ASN A 828 4.06 -12.33 14.94
C ASN A 828 3.60 -11.10 14.12
N PRO A 829 4.53 -10.27 13.61
CA PRO A 829 4.19 -9.11 12.81
C PRO A 829 3.66 -9.47 11.42
N PHE A 830 3.86 -10.69 10.92
CA PHE A 830 3.29 -11.15 9.65
C PHE A 830 1.74 -11.19 9.67
N GLN A 831 1.12 -11.27 10.86
CA GLN A 831 -0.35 -11.14 11.01
C GLN A 831 -0.90 -9.79 10.52
N ILE A 832 -0.07 -8.75 10.44
CA ILE A 832 -0.45 -7.46 9.87
C ILE A 832 -0.72 -7.62 8.37
N LEU A 833 0.15 -8.34 7.65
CA LEU A 833 0.03 -8.59 6.22
C LEU A 833 -1.13 -9.55 5.92
N THR A 834 -1.25 -10.65 6.67
CA THR A 834 -2.32 -11.65 6.42
C THR A 834 -3.70 -11.16 6.87
N GLY A 835 -3.78 -10.33 7.91
CA GLY A 835 -5.01 -9.64 8.30
C GLY A 835 -5.50 -8.66 7.23
N LEU A 836 -4.58 -7.89 6.63
CA LEU A 836 -4.90 -7.00 5.51
C LEU A 836 -5.31 -7.79 4.26
N SER A 837 -4.61 -8.89 3.92
CA SER A 837 -5.01 -9.73 2.78
C SER A 837 -6.38 -10.37 3.01
N ALA A 838 -6.69 -10.80 4.24
CA ALA A 838 -7.98 -11.38 4.62
C ALA A 838 -9.14 -10.38 4.45
N ALA A 839 -8.98 -9.12 4.86
CA ALA A 839 -9.97 -8.06 4.65
C ALA A 839 -10.20 -7.81 3.15
N LEU A 840 -9.12 -7.71 2.36
CA LEU A 840 -9.17 -7.49 0.91
C LEU A 840 -9.56 -8.75 0.09
N SER A 841 -9.70 -9.90 0.74
CA SER A 841 -10.15 -11.17 0.13
C SER A 841 -11.66 -11.39 0.22
N ARG A 842 -12.40 -10.56 0.96
CA ARG A 842 -13.86 -10.69 1.09
C ARG A 842 -14.57 -10.41 -0.24
N PRO A 843 -15.65 -11.13 -0.58
CA PRO A 843 -16.40 -12.09 0.22
C PRO A 843 -15.93 -13.56 0.05
N LEU A 844 -14.73 -13.80 -0.52
CA LEU A 844 -14.25 -15.17 -0.75
C LEU A 844 -13.83 -15.87 0.55
N LEU A 845 -13.44 -15.11 1.57
CA LEU A 845 -13.19 -15.64 2.92
C LEU A 845 -14.52 -15.85 3.65
N ALA A 846 -14.80 -17.08 4.10
CA ALA A 846 -16.04 -17.45 4.79
C ALA A 846 -15.82 -18.50 5.89
N LYS A 847 -16.79 -18.61 6.82
CA LYS A 847 -16.88 -19.77 7.74
C LYS A 847 -18.02 -20.70 7.35
N ILE A 848 -17.70 -21.97 7.16
CA ILE A 848 -18.63 -23.00 6.65
C ILE A 848 -18.42 -24.33 7.36
N GLN A 849 -19.34 -25.29 7.20
CA GLN A 849 -19.16 -26.65 7.71
C GLN A 849 -18.31 -27.46 6.73
N ASP A 850 -17.33 -28.19 7.26
CA ASP A 850 -16.46 -29.08 6.48
C ASP A 850 -17.26 -30.28 5.94
N GLY A 851 -17.50 -30.28 4.63
CA GLY A 851 -18.28 -31.32 3.92
C GLY A 851 -17.52 -32.61 3.62
N GLU A 852 -16.25 -32.75 4.03
CA GLU A 852 -15.45 -33.94 3.78
C GLU A 852 -15.87 -35.13 4.67
N GLU A 853 -15.72 -36.36 4.15
CA GLU A 853 -16.11 -37.58 4.89
C GLU A 853 -15.36 -37.70 6.22
N ASN A 854 -16.08 -38.01 7.31
CA ASN A 854 -15.55 -38.10 8.68
C ASN A 854 -14.96 -36.79 9.26
N SER A 855 -15.23 -35.62 8.68
CA SER A 855 -14.83 -34.32 9.24
C SER A 855 -15.42 -34.05 10.64
N GLY A 856 -16.58 -34.62 10.94
CA GLY A 856 -17.39 -34.31 12.12
C GLY A 856 -18.24 -33.04 11.97
N ASN A 857 -18.51 -32.60 10.75
CA ASN A 857 -19.25 -31.37 10.41
C ASN A 857 -18.68 -30.11 11.10
N ARG A 858 -17.36 -30.05 11.24
CA ARG A 858 -16.64 -28.98 11.92
C ARG A 858 -16.75 -27.66 11.15
N THR A 859 -16.93 -26.55 11.86
CA THR A 859 -16.86 -25.23 11.24
C THR A 859 -15.39 -24.89 10.93
N ILE A 860 -15.10 -24.64 9.66
CA ILE A 860 -13.78 -24.29 9.14
C ILE A 860 -13.82 -22.91 8.46
N THR A 861 -12.67 -22.23 8.45
CA THR A 861 -12.46 -20.96 7.73
C THR A 861 -11.78 -21.28 6.40
N VAL A 862 -12.36 -20.84 5.28
CA VAL A 862 -11.82 -21.14 3.95
C VAL A 862 -11.89 -19.95 3.00
N MET A 863 -11.07 -20.01 1.96
CA MET A 863 -11.26 -19.25 0.73
C MET A 863 -12.14 -20.06 -0.23
N ARG A 864 -13.25 -19.49 -0.70
CA ARG A 864 -14.21 -20.12 -1.62
C ARG A 864 -13.55 -20.39 -2.99
N MET A 865 -13.65 -21.64 -3.47
CA MET A 865 -13.07 -22.14 -4.73
C MET A 865 -14.14 -22.48 -5.78
N VAL A 866 -13.72 -22.75 -7.02
CA VAL A 866 -14.61 -22.98 -8.17
C VAL A 866 -15.42 -24.27 -8.03
N GLY A 867 -14.76 -25.39 -7.73
CA GLY A 867 -15.34 -26.73 -7.84
C GLY A 867 -15.91 -27.27 -6.54
N ILE A 868 -17.16 -26.93 -6.29
CA ILE A 868 -17.93 -27.31 -5.10
C ILE A 868 -18.97 -28.35 -5.56
N LYS A 869 -18.56 -29.62 -5.67
CA LYS A 869 -19.42 -30.75 -6.09
C LYS A 869 -19.98 -31.52 -4.90
N GLY A 870 -21.23 -31.21 -4.54
CA GLY A 870 -22.10 -32.08 -3.73
C GLY A 870 -23.24 -32.64 -4.58
N THR A 871 -23.59 -33.90 -4.38
CA THR A 871 -24.61 -34.60 -5.20
C THR A 871 -26.04 -34.32 -4.71
N SER A 872 -26.60 -33.14 -5.01
CA SER A 872 -28.00 -32.93 -5.43
C SER A 872 -28.35 -31.43 -5.57
N PRO A 873 -28.93 -30.95 -6.69
CA PRO A 873 -29.35 -29.54 -6.83
C PRO A 873 -30.62 -29.13 -6.04
N SER A 874 -31.14 -29.97 -5.13
CA SER A 874 -32.53 -29.90 -4.66
C SER A 874 -32.77 -29.23 -3.30
N ASP A 875 -31.73 -28.80 -2.57
CA ASP A 875 -31.90 -28.22 -1.22
C ASP A 875 -31.04 -26.96 -1.01
N PRO A 876 -31.65 -25.76 -0.98
CA PRO A 876 -30.96 -24.51 -0.68
C PRO A 876 -30.31 -24.45 0.71
N ALA A 877 -30.77 -25.26 1.67
CA ALA A 877 -30.21 -25.25 3.02
C ALA A 877 -28.82 -25.93 3.12
N GLN A 878 -28.38 -26.63 2.07
CA GLN A 878 -27.05 -27.27 2.01
C GLN A 878 -26.02 -26.49 1.16
N MET A 879 -26.36 -25.28 0.70
CA MET A 879 -25.57 -24.52 -0.30
C MET A 879 -24.12 -24.16 0.11
N ASP A 880 -23.79 -24.08 1.40
CA ASP A 880 -22.40 -23.84 1.88
C ASP A 880 -21.68 -25.13 2.36
N ASN A 881 -22.38 -26.28 2.43
CA ASN A 881 -21.87 -27.56 2.96
C ASN A 881 -21.15 -28.43 1.91
N MET A 882 -20.96 -27.94 0.68
CA MET A 882 -20.44 -28.71 -0.45
C MET A 882 -18.92 -28.54 -0.67
N THR A 883 -18.20 -28.03 0.34
CA THR A 883 -16.83 -27.52 0.24
C THR A 883 -15.78 -28.51 0.70
N MET A 884 -15.50 -29.51 -0.14
CA MET A 884 -14.41 -30.46 0.09
C MET A 884 -13.03 -29.83 -0.23
N ILE A 885 -12.66 -28.73 0.43
CA ILE A 885 -11.38 -28.02 0.21
C ILE A 885 -10.15 -28.89 0.55
N ARG A 886 -10.37 -29.96 1.34
CA ARG A 886 -9.34 -30.94 1.69
C ARG A 886 -9.29 -32.13 0.72
N SER A 887 -10.28 -32.30 -0.16
CA SER A 887 -10.53 -33.60 -0.83
C SER A 887 -9.33 -34.13 -1.61
N THR A 888 -9.29 -35.46 -1.72
CA THR A 888 -8.42 -36.15 -2.68
C THR A 888 -9.17 -36.59 -3.94
N LYS A 889 -10.47 -36.27 -4.04
CA LYS A 889 -11.39 -36.76 -5.10
C LYS A 889 -11.78 -35.73 -6.16
N SER A 890 -11.53 -34.44 -5.92
CA SER A 890 -11.80 -33.36 -6.88
C SER A 890 -10.82 -33.38 -8.06
N ASP A 891 -11.00 -32.51 -9.05
CA ASP A 891 -10.01 -32.25 -10.11
C ASP A 891 -9.11 -31.04 -9.76
N PRO A 892 -7.88 -30.91 -10.29
CA PRO A 892 -7.00 -29.77 -10.00
C PRO A 892 -7.63 -28.39 -10.28
N GLU A 893 -8.48 -28.30 -11.30
CA GLU A 893 -9.19 -27.09 -11.72
C GLU A 893 -10.24 -26.63 -10.70
N ASP A 894 -10.80 -27.56 -9.91
CA ASP A 894 -11.79 -27.28 -8.88
C ASP A 894 -11.23 -26.38 -7.76
N TYR A 895 -9.91 -26.40 -7.54
CA TYR A 895 -9.20 -25.61 -6.52
C TYR A 895 -8.91 -24.17 -6.93
N GLY A 896 -9.23 -23.75 -8.16
CA GLY A 896 -9.08 -22.35 -8.57
C GLY A 896 -9.92 -21.41 -7.70
N PHE A 897 -9.45 -20.18 -7.49
CA PHE A 897 -10.24 -19.17 -6.77
C PHE A 897 -11.55 -18.85 -7.50
N ARG A 898 -12.64 -18.75 -6.73
CA ARG A 898 -14.00 -18.60 -7.27
C ARG A 898 -14.24 -17.19 -7.82
N TYR A 899 -14.74 -17.10 -9.06
CA TYR A 899 -15.07 -15.82 -9.70
C TYR A 899 -16.56 -15.60 -10.00
N GLN A 900 -17.32 -16.70 -10.09
CA GLN A 900 -18.78 -16.73 -10.24
C GLN A 900 -19.39 -17.62 -9.15
N ASP A 901 -20.69 -17.46 -8.90
CA ASP A 901 -21.47 -18.39 -8.09
C ASP A 901 -21.90 -19.61 -8.91
N PRO A 902 -21.67 -20.85 -8.45
CA PRO A 902 -21.93 -22.05 -9.24
C PRO A 902 -23.43 -22.33 -9.46
N LEU A 903 -24.33 -21.66 -8.74
CA LEU A 903 -25.78 -21.90 -8.80
C LEU A 903 -26.52 -20.76 -9.53
N SER A 904 -26.25 -19.51 -9.14
CA SER A 904 -26.87 -18.31 -9.71
C SER A 904 -26.09 -17.73 -10.90
N ALA A 905 -24.89 -18.23 -11.20
CA ALA A 905 -23.94 -17.70 -12.19
C ALA A 905 -23.52 -16.23 -11.97
N LYS A 906 -23.87 -15.64 -10.82
CA LYS A 906 -23.60 -14.23 -10.50
C LYS A 906 -22.11 -13.98 -10.22
N PRO A 907 -21.56 -12.82 -10.61
CA PRO A 907 -20.16 -12.50 -10.35
C PRO A 907 -19.89 -12.28 -8.86
N VAL A 908 -18.84 -12.93 -8.34
CA VAL A 908 -18.25 -12.61 -7.04
C VAL A 908 -17.11 -11.61 -7.28
N ARG A 909 -16.94 -10.60 -6.41
CA ARG A 909 -15.94 -9.53 -6.56
C ARG A 909 -15.31 -9.17 -5.22
N SER A 910 -13.99 -8.99 -5.24
CA SER A 910 -13.21 -8.44 -4.13
C SER A 910 -13.13 -6.91 -4.19
N PRO A 911 -12.72 -6.20 -3.12
CA PRO A 911 -12.48 -4.77 -3.18
C PRO A 911 -11.45 -4.42 -4.26
N LEU A 912 -10.44 -5.28 -4.44
CA LEU A 912 -9.43 -5.16 -5.49
C LEU A 912 -10.02 -5.36 -6.90
N SER A 913 -11.01 -6.24 -7.08
CA SER A 913 -11.76 -6.37 -8.34
C SER A 913 -12.51 -5.08 -8.67
N ILE A 914 -13.20 -4.47 -7.70
CA ILE A 914 -13.98 -3.24 -7.92
C ILE A 914 -13.06 -2.04 -8.16
N LEU A 915 -11.91 -1.98 -7.50
CA LEU A 915 -10.92 -0.93 -7.70
C LEU A 915 -10.12 -1.09 -9.01
N SER A 916 -9.93 -2.30 -9.53
CA SER A 916 -9.17 -2.56 -10.77
C SER A 916 -9.99 -2.46 -12.06
N GLU A 917 -11.29 -2.77 -12.01
CA GLU A 917 -12.18 -2.79 -13.17
C GLU A 917 -13.66 -2.53 -12.82
N ASN A 918 -14.45 -2.04 -13.77
CA ASN A 918 -15.90 -1.90 -13.64
C ASN A 918 -16.61 -3.23 -13.84
N GLU A 919 -16.20 -3.98 -14.86
CA GLU A 919 -16.68 -5.33 -15.19
C GLU A 919 -15.49 -6.28 -15.23
N ARG A 920 -15.72 -7.59 -14.99
CA ARG A 920 -14.64 -8.58 -14.98
C ARG A 920 -13.93 -8.62 -16.34
N ARG A 921 -12.60 -8.61 -16.31
CA ARG A 921 -11.70 -8.52 -17.48
C ARG A 921 -11.80 -7.20 -18.27
N TYR A 922 -12.10 -6.03 -17.70
CA TYR A 922 -12.07 -4.75 -18.44
C TYR A 922 -10.93 -3.79 -18.10
N GLN A 923 -10.25 -3.95 -16.97
CA GLN A 923 -9.11 -3.10 -16.55
C GLN A 923 -9.41 -1.59 -16.67
N ASP A 924 -10.59 -1.19 -16.24
CA ASP A 924 -11.14 0.15 -16.40
C ASP A 924 -11.55 0.79 -15.05
N GLY A 925 -10.94 0.34 -13.96
CA GLY A 925 -11.15 0.86 -12.60
C GLY A 925 -10.13 1.93 -12.18
N LEU A 926 -10.28 2.43 -10.96
CA LEU A 926 -9.45 3.49 -10.40
C LEU A 926 -7.95 3.11 -10.32
N LEU A 927 -7.64 1.86 -9.95
CA LEU A 927 -6.25 1.37 -9.92
C LEU A 927 -5.62 1.33 -11.33
N ASN A 928 -6.41 1.11 -12.38
CA ASN A 928 -5.88 1.19 -13.75
C ASN A 928 -5.43 2.61 -14.08
N LEU A 929 -6.23 3.63 -13.72
CA LEU A 929 -5.86 5.05 -13.88
C LEU A 929 -4.58 5.40 -13.11
N MET A 930 -4.49 4.99 -11.85
CA MET A 930 -3.31 5.23 -11.01
C MET A 930 -2.06 4.55 -11.57
N SER A 931 -2.18 3.29 -12.03
CA SER A 931 -1.07 2.50 -12.62
C SER A 931 -0.54 3.03 -13.96
N ARG A 932 -1.18 4.06 -14.52
CA ARG A 932 -0.76 4.77 -15.75
C ARG A 932 0.00 6.08 -15.44
N THR A 933 0.42 6.28 -14.19
CA THR A 933 1.20 7.43 -13.72
C THR A 933 2.52 6.97 -13.08
N ASP A 934 3.32 7.88 -12.53
CA ASP A 934 4.52 7.54 -11.75
C ASP A 934 4.30 7.69 -10.23
N LEU A 935 3.06 7.57 -9.75
CA LEU A 935 2.68 7.83 -8.35
C LEU A 935 3.40 6.90 -7.37
N LEU A 936 3.34 5.58 -7.61
CA LEU A 936 3.98 4.57 -6.78
C LEU A 936 5.50 4.61 -6.91
N SER A 937 6.01 4.85 -8.12
CA SER A 937 7.45 5.02 -8.37
C SER A 937 8.00 6.24 -7.60
N THR A 938 7.25 7.34 -7.58
CA THR A 938 7.59 8.55 -6.79
C THR A 938 7.51 8.28 -5.29
N PHE A 939 6.47 7.58 -4.82
CA PHE A 939 6.32 7.22 -3.42
C PHE A 939 7.44 6.28 -2.92
N VAL A 940 7.76 5.24 -3.68
CA VAL A 940 8.84 4.27 -3.37
C VAL A 940 10.20 4.96 -3.35
N THR A 941 10.48 5.85 -4.31
CA THR A 941 11.72 6.65 -4.28
C THR A 941 11.72 7.66 -3.13
N MET A 942 10.59 8.26 -2.76
CA MET A 942 10.50 9.11 -1.56
C MET A 942 10.80 8.32 -0.27
N LEU A 943 10.29 7.09 -0.13
CA LEU A 943 10.61 6.20 1.00
C LEU A 943 12.11 5.86 1.06
N ALA A 944 12.73 5.50 -0.08
CA ALA A 944 14.17 5.26 -0.15
C ALA A 944 14.97 6.48 0.31
N GLU A 945 14.60 7.66 -0.19
CA GLU A 945 15.26 8.92 0.13
C GLU A 945 15.06 9.32 1.62
N MET A 946 13.90 9.04 2.23
CA MET A 946 13.70 9.24 3.68
C MET A 946 14.42 8.20 4.56
N GLY A 947 14.70 7.01 4.04
CA GLY A 947 15.41 5.94 4.77
C GLY A 947 16.92 6.16 4.90
N LYS A 948 17.49 7.11 4.14
CA LYS A 948 18.93 7.40 4.11
C LYS A 948 19.49 7.89 5.46
N PRO A 949 20.70 7.47 5.86
CA PRO A 949 21.34 7.93 7.11
C PRO A 949 21.46 9.45 7.22
N GLU A 950 21.72 10.15 6.11
CA GLU A 950 21.87 11.61 6.05
C GLU A 950 20.56 12.35 6.36
N ARG A 951 19.40 11.69 6.23
CA ARG A 951 18.06 12.27 6.43
C ARG A 951 17.34 11.75 7.68
N ALA A 952 18.06 11.01 8.54
CA ALA A 952 17.46 10.25 9.65
C ALA A 952 16.78 11.12 10.72
N SER A 953 17.24 12.35 10.99
CA SER A 953 16.64 13.25 12.00
C SER A 953 15.23 13.67 11.59
N GLY A 954 15.08 14.29 10.42
CA GLY A 954 13.78 14.70 9.91
C GLY A 954 12.85 13.51 9.65
N ALA A 955 13.38 12.42 9.08
CA ALA A 955 12.58 11.23 8.80
C ALA A 955 11.99 10.61 10.09
N LEU A 956 12.79 10.50 11.16
CA LEU A 956 12.31 10.01 12.45
C LEU A 956 11.16 10.89 13.00
N LEU A 957 11.32 12.21 12.97
CA LEU A 957 10.28 13.15 13.40
C LEU A 957 9.01 13.00 12.56
N THR A 958 9.10 12.97 11.24
CA THR A 958 7.94 12.81 10.34
C THR A 958 7.21 11.48 10.56
N PHE A 959 7.93 10.35 10.59
CA PHE A 959 7.32 9.03 10.77
C PHE A 959 6.74 8.83 12.17
N GLN A 960 7.42 9.30 13.22
CA GLN A 960 6.90 9.24 14.59
C GLN A 960 5.62 10.09 14.72
N SER A 961 5.63 11.30 14.18
CA SER A 961 4.49 12.21 14.25
C SER A 961 3.29 11.68 13.46
N LEU A 962 3.51 11.08 12.29
CA LEU A 962 2.47 10.38 11.54
C LEU A 962 1.91 9.19 12.34
N ALA A 963 2.77 8.40 12.98
CA ALA A 963 2.36 7.26 13.82
C ALA A 963 1.52 7.70 15.03
N ASP A 964 1.89 8.81 15.67
CA ASP A 964 1.19 9.35 16.84
C ASP A 964 -0.16 9.99 16.43
N LEU A 965 -0.24 10.67 15.27
CA LEU A 965 -1.50 11.16 14.70
C LEU A 965 -2.45 10.01 14.32
N LEU A 966 -1.96 8.98 13.63
CA LEU A 966 -2.72 7.76 13.33
C LEU A 966 -3.14 7.01 14.59
N GLY A 967 -2.38 7.14 15.68
CA GLY A 967 -2.71 6.61 17.00
C GLY A 967 -3.95 7.24 17.63
N GLU A 968 -4.29 8.49 17.30
CA GLU A 968 -5.50 9.19 17.77
C GLU A 968 -6.75 8.88 16.94
N VAL A 969 -6.60 8.14 15.84
CA VAL A 969 -7.71 7.58 15.06
C VAL A 969 -8.05 6.18 15.59
N LYS A 970 -9.27 6.04 16.10
CA LYS A 970 -9.77 4.87 16.81
C LYS A 970 -10.95 4.22 16.10
N LEU A 971 -11.13 2.93 16.34
CA LEU A 971 -12.33 2.17 15.99
C LEU A 971 -13.31 2.17 17.17
N ALA A 972 -14.60 1.89 16.96
CA ALA A 972 -15.60 1.97 18.03
C ALA A 972 -15.35 0.95 19.14
N ASN A 973 -14.78 -0.21 18.80
CA ASN A 973 -14.36 -1.23 19.76
C ASN A 973 -13.20 -0.80 20.69
N GLU A 974 -12.47 0.28 20.38
CA GLU A 974 -11.46 0.87 21.25
C GLU A 974 -12.05 1.89 22.25
N SER A 975 -13.38 2.12 22.22
CA SER A 975 -14.10 3.08 23.07
C SER A 975 -13.50 4.51 23.01
N PRO A 976 -13.52 5.16 21.83
CA PRO A 976 -12.90 6.48 21.64
C PRO A 976 -13.42 7.51 22.63
N ALA A 977 -12.50 8.25 23.26
CA ALA A 977 -12.86 9.44 24.03
C ALA A 977 -13.41 10.53 23.09
N ALA A 978 -14.20 11.47 23.63
CA ALA A 978 -14.85 12.52 22.82
C ALA A 978 -13.86 13.37 21.99
N ASN A 979 -12.61 13.52 22.47
CA ASN A 979 -11.52 14.21 21.77
C ASN A 979 -10.71 13.32 20.81
N GLN A 980 -11.03 12.04 20.63
CA GLN A 980 -10.39 11.13 19.68
C GLN A 980 -11.27 10.86 18.45
N PHE A 981 -10.68 10.54 17.31
CA PHE A 981 -11.43 10.36 16.06
C PHE A 981 -12.04 8.96 16.02
N ASN A 982 -13.35 8.87 15.75
CA ASN A 982 -14.05 7.60 15.54
C ASN A 982 -14.19 7.35 14.03
N LEU A 983 -13.30 6.53 13.46
CA LEU A 983 -13.32 6.24 12.03
C LEU A 983 -14.55 5.42 11.62
N GLU A 984 -14.96 4.47 12.47
CA GLU A 984 -16.04 3.53 12.17
C GLU A 984 -17.41 4.23 12.06
N GLY A 985 -17.65 5.26 12.88
CA GLY A 985 -18.84 6.12 12.77
C GLY A 985 -18.90 6.86 11.44
N TYR A 986 -17.81 7.54 11.06
CA TYR A 986 -17.71 8.26 9.78
C TYR A 986 -17.84 7.32 8.57
N LEU A 987 -17.23 6.14 8.61
CA LEU A 987 -17.39 5.13 7.56
C LEU A 987 -18.86 4.64 7.45
N GLY A 988 -19.60 4.60 8.56
CA GLY A 988 -21.04 4.33 8.56
C GLY A 988 -21.86 5.43 7.88
N GLU A 989 -21.54 6.70 8.10
CA GLU A 989 -22.17 7.84 7.42
C GLU A 989 -21.87 7.81 5.91
N VAL A 990 -20.62 7.51 5.53
CA VAL A 990 -20.21 7.34 4.12
C VAL A 990 -20.91 6.15 3.47
N ARG A 991 -21.08 5.02 4.18
CA ARG A 991 -21.89 3.87 3.71
C ARG A 991 -23.32 4.31 3.39
N ASP A 992 -23.97 5.03 4.30
CA ASP A 992 -25.37 5.42 4.13
C ASP A 992 -25.55 6.42 2.98
N MET A 993 -24.58 7.31 2.77
CA MET A 993 -24.50 8.14 1.56
C MET A 993 -24.28 7.31 0.29
N LEU A 994 -23.37 6.34 0.31
CA LEU A 994 -23.09 5.47 -0.83
C LEU A 994 -24.30 4.60 -1.25
N ALA A 995 -25.09 4.13 -0.29
CA ALA A 995 -26.33 3.40 -0.56
C ALA A 995 -27.39 4.32 -1.21
N ALA A 996 -27.62 5.50 -0.63
CA ALA A 996 -28.67 6.41 -1.13
C ALA A 996 -28.33 7.11 -2.45
N PHE A 997 -27.03 7.28 -2.79
CA PHE A 997 -26.62 8.13 -3.91
C PHE A 997 -26.98 7.56 -5.30
N PRO A 998 -26.76 6.27 -5.62
CA PRO A 998 -27.19 5.67 -6.89
C PRO A 998 -28.71 5.52 -7.00
N ASP A 999 -29.38 5.09 -5.93
CA ASP A 999 -30.83 4.84 -5.90
C ASP A 999 -31.66 6.10 -6.21
N ALA A 1000 -31.15 7.29 -5.86
CA ALA A 1000 -31.78 8.56 -6.16
C ALA A 1000 -31.63 9.03 -7.62
N ARG A 1001 -31.00 8.24 -8.51
CA ARG A 1001 -30.59 8.68 -9.86
C ARG A 1001 -30.98 7.70 -10.97
N PRO A 1002 -31.06 8.16 -12.24
CA PRO A 1002 -31.26 7.26 -13.38
C PRO A 1002 -30.14 6.24 -13.52
N SER A 1003 -30.46 5.02 -13.97
CA SER A 1003 -29.49 3.94 -14.20
C SER A 1003 -28.45 4.23 -15.29
N ASN A 1004 -28.69 5.24 -16.12
CA ASN A 1004 -27.72 5.73 -17.11
C ASN A 1004 -26.73 6.70 -16.46
N ILE A 1005 -25.48 6.28 -16.26
CA ILE A 1005 -24.38 7.09 -15.70
C ILE A 1005 -24.03 8.34 -16.53
N TYR A 1006 -24.48 8.44 -17.78
CA TYR A 1006 -24.29 9.62 -18.63
C TYR A 1006 -25.43 10.65 -18.48
N ASP A 1007 -26.40 10.41 -17.61
CA ASP A 1007 -27.44 11.39 -17.29
C ASP A 1007 -26.86 12.57 -16.46
N PRO A 1008 -27.28 13.83 -16.70
CA PRO A 1008 -26.80 15.01 -15.97
C PRO A 1008 -26.88 14.92 -14.44
N ASP A 1009 -27.79 14.13 -13.87
CA ASP A 1009 -27.90 13.95 -12.40
C ASP A 1009 -26.62 13.32 -11.79
N TRP A 1010 -25.80 12.66 -12.61
CA TRP A 1010 -24.50 12.09 -12.22
C TRP A 1010 -23.33 13.08 -12.31
N ASP A 1011 -23.50 14.25 -12.93
CA ASP A 1011 -22.37 15.14 -13.24
C ASP A 1011 -21.70 15.74 -12.01
N ARG A 1012 -22.39 15.77 -10.85
CA ARG A 1012 -21.77 16.07 -9.55
C ARG A 1012 -20.50 15.24 -9.29
N LEU A 1013 -20.49 13.95 -9.63
CA LEU A 1013 -19.31 13.08 -9.48
C LEU A 1013 -18.27 13.31 -10.59
N GLY A 1014 -18.70 13.57 -11.82
CA GLY A 1014 -17.78 13.91 -12.92
C GLY A 1014 -16.99 15.19 -12.64
N VAL A 1015 -17.65 16.21 -12.09
CA VAL A 1015 -17.04 17.48 -11.67
C VAL A 1015 -15.94 17.28 -10.61
N TRP A 1016 -16.03 16.26 -9.74
CA TRP A 1016 -14.94 15.92 -8.82
C TRP A 1016 -13.70 15.40 -9.54
N ALA A 1017 -13.84 14.43 -10.47
CA ALA A 1017 -12.71 13.97 -11.29
C ALA A 1017 -12.06 15.11 -12.07
N VAL A 1018 -12.89 15.97 -12.69
CA VAL A 1018 -12.44 17.16 -13.42
C VAL A 1018 -11.68 18.13 -12.52
N ARG A 1019 -12.14 18.39 -11.28
CA ARG A 1019 -11.45 19.28 -10.33
C ARG A 1019 -10.12 18.70 -9.84
N MET A 1020 -10.09 17.41 -9.51
CA MET A 1020 -8.86 16.73 -9.08
C MET A 1020 -7.80 16.77 -10.19
N ARG A 1021 -8.21 16.54 -11.44
CA ARG A 1021 -7.37 16.78 -12.63
C ARG A 1021 -6.94 18.24 -12.73
N ASP A 1022 -7.88 19.17 -12.80
CA ASP A 1022 -7.62 20.55 -13.18
C ASP A 1022 -6.84 21.35 -12.12
N TYR A 1023 -6.89 20.96 -10.84
CA TYR A 1023 -6.13 21.61 -9.78
C TYR A 1023 -4.78 20.96 -9.49
N PHE A 1024 -4.59 19.66 -9.77
CA PHE A 1024 -3.35 18.96 -9.44
C PHE A 1024 -2.52 18.54 -10.66
N ASP A 1025 -3.06 18.51 -11.89
CA ASP A 1025 -2.23 18.34 -13.09
C ASP A 1025 -1.41 19.64 -13.33
N PRO A 1026 -0.07 19.62 -13.37
CA PRO A 1026 0.76 20.79 -13.66
C PRO A 1026 0.56 21.35 -15.09
N GLU A 1027 0.06 20.56 -16.03
CA GLU A 1027 -0.29 21.04 -17.38
C GLU A 1027 -1.66 21.73 -17.44
N SER A 1028 -2.48 21.60 -16.38
CA SER A 1028 -3.76 22.31 -16.30
C SER A 1028 -3.55 23.81 -16.14
N ILE A 1029 -4.31 24.60 -16.88
CA ILE A 1029 -4.30 26.06 -16.78
C ILE A 1029 -4.76 26.53 -15.38
N TYR A 1030 -5.61 25.72 -14.71
CA TYR A 1030 -6.14 25.97 -13.38
C TYR A 1030 -5.29 25.36 -12.24
N SER A 1031 -4.10 24.82 -12.56
CA SER A 1031 -3.27 24.10 -11.60
C SER A 1031 -2.87 24.94 -10.39
N LEU A 1032 -2.96 24.32 -9.20
CA LEU A 1032 -2.44 24.86 -7.95
C LEU A 1032 -0.99 24.42 -7.69
N ILE A 1033 -0.44 23.50 -8.49
CA ILE A 1033 0.94 23.00 -8.32
C ILE A 1033 1.98 24.14 -8.26
N PRO A 1034 1.96 25.17 -9.14
CA PRO A 1034 2.93 26.26 -9.06
C PRO A 1034 2.81 27.10 -7.78
N MET A 1035 1.59 27.26 -7.26
CA MET A 1035 1.34 27.96 -6.00
C MET A 1035 1.88 27.16 -4.80
N ILE A 1036 1.64 25.85 -4.78
CA ILE A 1036 2.14 24.95 -3.73
C ILE A 1036 3.68 24.90 -3.77
N ASP A 1037 4.26 24.76 -4.96
CA ASP A 1037 5.72 24.71 -5.14
C ASP A 1037 6.40 26.02 -4.69
N PHE A 1038 5.84 27.17 -5.06
CA PHE A 1038 6.31 28.47 -4.58
C PHE A 1038 6.17 28.62 -3.05
N SER A 1039 5.05 28.15 -2.48
CA SER A 1039 4.81 28.21 -1.03
C SER A 1039 5.84 27.38 -0.26
N LEU A 1040 6.16 26.18 -0.76
CA LEU A 1040 7.18 25.32 -0.19
C LEU A 1040 8.58 25.93 -0.34
N ASP A 1041 8.93 26.50 -1.51
CA ASP A 1041 10.20 27.22 -1.67
C ASP A 1041 10.32 28.42 -0.72
N MET A 1042 9.22 29.15 -0.49
CA MET A 1042 9.20 30.28 0.45
C MET A 1042 9.46 29.86 1.90
N ILE A 1043 8.93 28.70 2.31
CA ILE A 1043 9.15 28.11 3.65
C ILE A 1043 10.57 27.54 3.77
N ILE A 1044 11.09 26.88 2.73
CA ILE A 1044 12.44 26.32 2.71
C ILE A 1044 13.50 27.43 2.70
N ASP A 1045 13.26 28.52 1.98
CA ASP A 1045 14.14 29.69 1.95
C ASP A 1045 14.07 30.52 3.27
N ASN A 1046 13.02 30.35 4.09
CA ASN A 1046 12.80 31.04 5.37
C ASN A 1046 12.34 30.06 6.47
N VAL A 1047 13.22 29.15 6.89
CA VAL A 1047 12.90 28.04 7.80
C VAL A 1047 12.38 28.55 9.16
N PRO A 1048 11.14 28.20 9.58
CA PRO A 1048 10.60 28.58 10.88
C PRO A 1048 11.25 27.78 12.02
N THR A 1049 11.41 28.42 13.19
CA THR A 1049 11.88 27.74 14.41
C THR A 1049 10.79 26.82 15.01
N PRO A 1050 11.15 25.83 15.85
CA PRO A 1050 10.17 24.95 16.51
C PRO A 1050 9.10 25.69 17.33
N ALA A 1051 9.46 26.82 17.96
CA ALA A 1051 8.51 27.67 18.68
C ALA A 1051 7.53 28.39 17.74
N GLN A 1052 8.02 28.86 16.59
CA GLN A 1052 7.17 29.45 15.54
C GLN A 1052 6.23 28.40 14.94
N LEU A 1053 6.67 27.17 14.71
CA LEU A 1053 5.80 26.08 14.24
C LEU A 1053 4.66 25.77 15.22
N ALA A 1054 4.96 25.67 16.52
CA ALA A 1054 3.93 25.51 17.54
C ALA A 1054 2.92 26.67 17.52
N ALA A 1055 3.42 27.90 17.35
CA ALA A 1055 2.59 29.09 17.20
C ALA A 1055 1.76 29.10 15.90
N VAL A 1056 2.21 28.51 14.78
CA VAL A 1056 1.35 28.32 13.59
C VAL A 1056 0.14 27.45 13.94
N VAL A 1057 0.34 26.34 14.65
CA VAL A 1057 -0.75 25.44 15.03
C VAL A 1057 -1.69 26.07 16.07
N ASP A 1058 -1.16 26.82 17.03
CA ASP A 1058 -1.97 27.62 17.97
C ASP A 1058 -2.80 28.69 17.26
N LEU A 1059 -2.24 29.37 16.25
CA LEU A 1059 -2.96 30.35 15.43
C LEU A 1059 -4.07 29.67 14.62
N ILE A 1060 -3.80 28.54 13.96
CA ILE A 1060 -4.82 27.76 13.23
C ILE A 1060 -5.96 27.33 14.18
N GLY A 1061 -5.62 26.85 15.38
CA GLY A 1061 -6.60 26.53 16.41
C GLY A 1061 -7.43 27.74 16.86
N GLY A 1062 -6.81 28.92 16.96
CA GLY A 1062 -7.50 30.17 17.26
C GLY A 1062 -8.52 30.61 16.21
N LEU A 1063 -8.40 30.21 14.94
CA LEU A 1063 -9.33 30.62 13.88
C LEU A 1063 -10.73 30.00 14.00
N VAL A 1064 -10.81 28.75 14.47
CA VAL A 1064 -12.07 27.96 14.54
C VAL A 1064 -12.87 28.17 15.83
N ARG A 1065 -12.38 28.98 16.77
CA ARG A 1065 -13.09 29.32 18.03
C ARG A 1065 -13.31 30.81 18.21
N ASP A 1066 -14.43 31.17 18.83
CA ASP A 1066 -14.69 32.52 19.32
C ASP A 1066 -13.88 32.83 20.60
N SER A 1067 -13.94 34.09 21.05
CA SER A 1067 -13.28 34.56 22.29
C SER A 1067 -13.87 33.96 23.58
N GLY A 1068 -14.99 33.24 23.50
CA GLY A 1068 -15.58 32.44 24.58
C GLY A 1068 -15.19 30.95 24.52
N GLY A 1069 -14.45 30.52 23.50
CA GLY A 1069 -14.04 29.13 23.29
C GLY A 1069 -15.05 28.26 22.53
N ASN A 1070 -16.11 28.84 21.96
CA ASN A 1070 -17.15 28.11 21.21
C ASN A 1070 -16.84 28.07 19.70
N ARG A 1071 -17.41 27.08 18.99
CA ARG A 1071 -17.36 26.99 17.53
C ARG A 1071 -18.52 27.77 16.92
N ASP A 1072 -18.22 28.72 16.03
CA ASP A 1072 -19.20 29.55 15.33
C ASP A 1072 -19.20 29.37 13.80
N TYR A 1073 -18.33 28.47 13.29
CA TYR A 1073 -18.17 28.14 11.88
C TYR A 1073 -17.93 29.37 11.00
N LEU A 1074 -17.08 30.29 11.48
CA LEU A 1074 -16.80 31.56 10.83
C LEU A 1074 -16.28 31.38 9.40
N ILE A 1075 -15.40 30.40 9.17
CA ILE A 1075 -14.81 30.10 7.86
C ILE A 1075 -15.88 29.53 6.93
N THR A 1076 -16.71 28.59 7.40
CA THR A 1076 -17.84 28.02 6.66
C THR A 1076 -18.84 29.09 6.26
N ASN A 1077 -19.22 29.99 7.18
CA ASN A 1077 -20.17 31.07 6.87
C ASN A 1077 -19.57 32.04 5.84
N LEU A 1078 -18.28 32.37 5.94
CA LEU A 1078 -17.56 33.12 4.92
C LEU A 1078 -17.55 32.40 3.56
N LEU A 1079 -17.37 31.08 3.50
CA LEU A 1079 -17.29 30.35 2.23
C LEU A 1079 -18.67 30.05 1.61
N SER A 1080 -19.65 29.66 2.41
CA SER A 1080 -20.97 29.19 1.95
C SER A 1080 -22.03 30.30 1.79
N VAL A 1081 -21.97 31.35 2.62
CA VAL A 1081 -22.93 32.46 2.57
C VAL A 1081 -22.31 33.63 1.82
N ASP A 1082 -21.36 34.32 2.46
CA ASP A 1082 -20.84 35.59 1.97
C ASP A 1082 -20.17 35.45 0.59
N ALA A 1083 -19.46 34.34 0.31
CA ALA A 1083 -18.81 34.15 -0.98
C ALA A 1083 -19.85 33.95 -2.09
N ALA A 1084 -20.87 33.14 -1.81
CA ALA A 1084 -21.94 32.82 -2.74
C ALA A 1084 -22.81 34.04 -3.06
N ASP A 1085 -23.07 34.91 -2.08
CA ASP A 1085 -23.77 36.18 -2.28
C ASP A 1085 -22.96 37.13 -3.17
N LEU A 1086 -21.66 37.31 -2.90
CA LEU A 1086 -20.73 38.05 -3.77
C LEU A 1086 -20.62 37.42 -5.17
N ALA A 1087 -20.78 36.10 -5.32
CA ALA A 1087 -20.82 35.41 -6.61
C ALA A 1087 -22.05 35.83 -7.41
N LYS A 1088 -23.22 35.68 -6.78
CA LYS A 1088 -24.53 35.96 -7.38
C LYS A 1088 -24.67 37.42 -7.82
N VAL A 1089 -24.22 38.37 -7.00
CA VAL A 1089 -24.27 39.80 -7.34
C VAL A 1089 -23.29 40.16 -8.46
N SER A 1090 -22.12 39.50 -8.55
CA SER A 1090 -21.15 39.76 -9.63
C SER A 1090 -21.38 38.95 -10.92
N ALA A 1091 -22.33 38.01 -10.94
CA ALA A 1091 -22.56 37.12 -12.08
C ALA A 1091 -22.89 37.84 -13.42
N PRO A 1092 -23.77 38.86 -13.49
CA PRO A 1092 -24.10 39.56 -14.75
C PRO A 1092 -22.90 40.24 -15.44
N TYR A 1093 -21.82 40.44 -14.67
CA TYR A 1093 -20.57 41.06 -15.09
C TYR A 1093 -19.37 40.12 -14.84
N GLY A 1094 -19.59 38.80 -14.80
CA GLY A 1094 -18.55 37.81 -14.50
C GLY A 1094 -17.37 37.90 -15.47
N ARG A 1095 -17.66 37.98 -16.78
CA ARG A 1095 -16.65 38.11 -17.85
C ARG A 1095 -15.80 39.38 -17.67
N SER A 1096 -16.49 40.48 -17.43
CA SER A 1096 -15.92 41.81 -17.20
C SER A 1096 -15.00 41.84 -15.99
N THR A 1097 -15.43 41.18 -14.90
CA THR A 1097 -14.64 41.00 -13.68
C THR A 1097 -13.38 40.18 -13.92
N VAL A 1098 -13.45 39.11 -14.73
CA VAL A 1098 -12.29 38.28 -15.08
C VAL A 1098 -11.32 39.01 -16.01
N GLY A 1099 -11.84 39.80 -16.97
CA GLY A 1099 -11.02 40.60 -17.91
C GLY A 1099 -10.19 41.67 -17.22
N VAL A 1100 -10.79 42.43 -16.28
CA VAL A 1100 -10.03 43.43 -15.50
C VAL A 1100 -9.04 42.75 -14.54
N LEU A 1101 -9.41 41.64 -13.90
CA LEU A 1101 -8.46 40.84 -13.10
C LEU A 1101 -7.24 40.38 -13.92
N MET A 1102 -7.46 39.86 -15.14
CA MET A 1102 -6.39 39.44 -16.05
C MET A 1102 -5.41 40.59 -16.35
N GLY A 1103 -5.91 41.81 -16.58
CA GLY A 1103 -5.08 42.98 -16.85
C GLY A 1103 -4.33 43.49 -15.62
N ILE A 1104 -4.95 43.42 -14.44
CA ILE A 1104 -4.37 43.84 -13.15
C ILE A 1104 -3.20 42.93 -12.71
N VAL A 1105 -3.34 41.61 -12.85
CA VAL A 1105 -2.31 40.64 -12.39
C VAL A 1105 -1.20 40.34 -13.40
N LYS A 1106 -1.25 40.95 -14.59
CA LYS A 1106 -0.28 40.69 -15.67
C LYS A 1106 1.13 41.12 -15.26
N ASN A 1107 2.12 40.30 -15.64
CA ASN A 1107 3.53 40.59 -15.38
C ASN A 1107 3.95 41.93 -16.00
N GLY A 1108 4.49 42.84 -15.17
CA GLY A 1108 4.89 44.19 -15.56
C GLY A 1108 3.81 45.27 -15.42
N GLU A 1109 2.59 44.91 -15.04
CA GLU A 1109 1.48 45.87 -14.83
C GLU A 1109 1.24 46.18 -13.34
N PHE A 1110 0.07 46.72 -12.99
CA PHE A 1110 -0.25 47.29 -11.68
C PHE A 1110 0.17 46.45 -10.47
N PHE A 1111 -0.10 45.14 -10.44
CA PHE A 1111 0.31 44.30 -9.30
C PHE A 1111 1.82 44.09 -9.21
N SER A 1112 2.51 44.04 -10.35
CA SER A 1112 3.97 43.89 -10.35
C SER A 1112 4.68 45.16 -9.86
N TYR A 1113 4.07 46.33 -10.10
CA TYR A 1113 4.52 47.61 -9.53
C TYR A 1113 4.35 47.63 -8.00
N LEU A 1114 3.17 47.25 -7.49
CA LEU A 1114 2.90 47.25 -6.04
C LEU A 1114 3.77 46.27 -5.25
N GLU A 1115 4.09 45.09 -5.81
CA GLU A 1115 5.05 44.13 -5.23
C GLU A 1115 6.49 44.67 -5.16
N ALA A 1116 6.88 45.54 -6.11
CA ALA A 1116 8.25 46.06 -6.23
C ALA A 1116 8.49 47.33 -5.39
N ASP A 1117 7.51 48.24 -5.39
CA ASP A 1117 7.71 49.62 -4.96
C ASP A 1117 6.95 50.00 -3.69
N MET A 1118 5.96 49.22 -3.24
CA MET A 1118 5.26 49.53 -1.99
C MET A 1118 6.06 49.09 -0.77
N ARG A 1119 6.29 50.00 0.18
CA ARG A 1119 7.13 49.83 1.38
C ARG A 1119 6.50 50.46 2.61
N SER A 1120 6.74 49.88 3.79
CA SER A 1120 6.28 50.48 5.06
C SER A 1120 7.29 50.26 6.19
N PRO A 1121 7.63 51.30 6.98
CA PRO A 1121 8.53 51.23 8.13
C PRO A 1121 7.84 50.66 9.38
N TYR A 1122 6.54 50.39 9.32
CA TYR A 1122 5.76 49.82 10.42
C TYR A 1122 5.82 48.29 10.40
N SER A 1123 5.70 47.67 11.57
CA SER A 1123 5.62 46.21 11.69
C SER A 1123 4.27 45.66 11.21
N ILE A 1124 4.26 44.38 10.85
CA ILE A 1124 3.04 43.64 10.47
C ILE A 1124 1.97 43.76 11.55
N ARG A 1125 2.33 43.73 12.84
CA ARG A 1125 1.37 43.92 13.95
C ARG A 1125 0.72 45.31 13.94
N ALA A 1126 1.46 46.37 13.62
CA ALA A 1126 0.89 47.70 13.50
C ALA A 1126 -0.09 47.77 12.31
N ILE A 1127 0.28 47.17 11.17
CA ILE A 1127 -0.57 47.08 9.98
C ILE A 1127 -1.86 46.29 10.25
N PHE A 1128 -1.75 45.14 10.94
CA PHE A 1128 -2.90 44.34 11.37
C PHE A 1128 -3.83 45.14 12.29
N ASN A 1129 -3.28 45.87 13.27
CA ASN A 1129 -4.07 46.65 14.21
C ASN A 1129 -4.78 47.84 13.58
N ASP A 1130 -4.13 48.58 12.69
CA ASP A 1130 -4.80 49.67 11.96
C ASP A 1130 -5.83 49.13 10.96
N THR A 1131 -5.57 47.97 10.33
CA THR A 1131 -6.56 47.27 9.49
C THR A 1131 -7.78 46.83 10.31
N LYS A 1132 -7.58 46.21 11.48
CA LYS A 1132 -8.65 45.84 12.41
C LYS A 1132 -9.54 47.04 12.75
N LYS A 1133 -8.94 48.18 13.13
CA LYS A 1133 -9.68 49.42 13.45
C LYS A 1133 -10.45 49.97 12.24
N LEU A 1134 -9.82 49.99 11.06
CA LEU A 1134 -10.45 50.47 9.82
C LEU A 1134 -11.72 49.65 9.50
N LEU A 1135 -11.64 48.31 9.58
CA LEU A 1135 -12.76 47.42 9.26
C LEU A 1135 -14.00 47.63 10.15
N VAL A 1136 -13.83 48.00 11.42
CA VAL A 1136 -14.96 48.32 12.33
C VAL A 1136 -15.25 49.82 12.47
N SER A 1137 -14.56 50.67 11.73
CA SER A 1137 -14.80 52.12 11.77
C SER A 1137 -16.23 52.46 11.34
N ASP A 1138 -16.82 53.48 11.97
CA ASP A 1138 -18.18 53.98 11.66
C ASP A 1138 -18.34 54.29 10.16
N MET A 1139 -17.27 54.78 9.53
CA MET A 1139 -17.22 55.12 8.10
C MET A 1139 -17.43 53.90 7.17
N ILE A 1140 -17.02 52.70 7.59
CA ILE A 1140 -17.25 51.44 6.86
C ILE A 1140 -18.56 50.79 7.30
N GLN A 1141 -18.83 50.80 8.61
CA GLN A 1141 -19.90 49.99 9.22
C GLN A 1141 -21.26 50.69 9.32
N THR A 1142 -21.35 52.00 9.05
CA THR A 1142 -22.61 52.73 9.02
C THR A 1142 -23.52 52.27 7.87
N ASP A 1143 -24.79 51.99 8.22
CA ASP A 1143 -25.84 51.64 7.26
C ASP A 1143 -26.48 52.85 6.57
N ARG A 1144 -26.06 54.07 6.94
CA ARG A 1144 -26.56 55.31 6.32
C ARG A 1144 -26.15 55.39 4.85
N LYS A 1145 -27.08 55.81 4.00
CA LYS A 1145 -26.87 56.02 2.56
C LYS A 1145 -26.55 57.49 2.26
N ASP A 1146 -25.51 57.99 2.92
CA ASP A 1146 -25.04 59.37 2.84
C ASP A 1146 -23.50 59.43 2.83
N ASN A 1147 -22.95 60.65 2.81
CA ASN A 1147 -21.52 60.91 2.72
C ASN A 1147 -20.71 60.45 3.97
N SER A 1148 -21.36 59.92 5.01
CA SER A 1148 -20.66 59.28 6.14
C SER A 1148 -20.26 57.83 5.87
N SER A 1149 -20.80 57.19 4.81
CA SER A 1149 -20.54 55.78 4.48
C SER A 1149 -19.59 55.65 3.29
N LEU A 1150 -18.33 55.27 3.54
CA LEU A 1150 -17.33 55.06 2.48
C LEU A 1150 -17.79 54.00 1.48
N ILE A 1151 -18.42 52.92 1.94
CA ILE A 1151 -18.96 51.87 1.07
C ILE A 1151 -20.00 52.45 0.10
N TYR A 1152 -20.95 53.25 0.60
CA TYR A 1152 -21.98 53.85 -0.23
C TYR A 1152 -21.40 54.87 -1.22
N THR A 1153 -20.56 55.79 -0.74
CA THR A 1153 -19.92 56.81 -1.59
C THR A 1153 -19.04 56.18 -2.67
N ALA A 1154 -18.22 55.19 -2.33
CA ALA A 1154 -17.42 54.45 -3.30
C ALA A 1154 -18.30 53.68 -4.31
N GLY A 1155 -19.42 53.09 -3.86
CA GLY A 1155 -20.35 52.40 -4.74
C GLY A 1155 -21.02 53.32 -5.77
N ILE A 1156 -21.51 54.49 -5.34
CA ILE A 1156 -22.05 55.54 -6.22
C ILE A 1156 -20.98 56.01 -7.22
N LEU A 1157 -19.77 56.25 -6.74
CA LEU A 1157 -18.65 56.71 -7.56
C LEU A 1157 -18.27 55.70 -8.66
N MET A 1158 -18.20 54.41 -8.33
CA MET A 1158 -17.97 53.36 -9.34
C MET A 1158 -19.06 53.33 -10.42
N GLY A 1159 -20.32 53.61 -10.04
CA GLY A 1159 -21.41 53.82 -11.00
C GLY A 1159 -21.22 55.04 -11.90
N ILE A 1160 -20.75 56.18 -11.35
CA ILE A 1160 -20.44 57.38 -12.13
C ILE A 1160 -19.29 57.11 -13.13
N PHE A 1161 -18.24 56.39 -12.71
CA PHE A 1161 -17.16 55.98 -13.62
C PHE A 1161 -17.61 55.00 -14.68
N ALA A 1162 -18.50 54.06 -14.36
CA ALA A 1162 -19.08 53.17 -15.36
C ALA A 1162 -19.81 53.97 -16.45
N ASP A 1163 -20.66 54.93 -16.06
CA ASP A 1163 -21.42 55.75 -17.00
C ASP A 1163 -20.52 56.67 -17.84
N LEU A 1164 -19.50 57.29 -17.23
CA LEU A 1164 -18.50 58.08 -17.96
C LEU A 1164 -17.72 57.22 -18.96
N THR A 1165 -17.33 56.01 -18.56
CA THR A 1165 -16.58 55.08 -19.42
C THR A 1165 -17.46 54.52 -20.54
N GLU A 1166 -18.75 54.29 -20.31
CA GLU A 1166 -19.69 53.80 -21.33
C GLU A 1166 -20.06 54.89 -22.34
N THR A 1167 -20.46 56.07 -21.86
CA THR A 1167 -20.98 57.15 -22.72
C THR A 1167 -19.90 58.02 -23.35
N GLY A 1168 -18.69 58.05 -22.76
CA GLY A 1168 -17.61 58.98 -23.12
C GLY A 1168 -17.92 60.45 -22.80
N ARG A 1169 -19.16 60.78 -22.41
CA ARG A 1169 -19.65 62.13 -22.09
C ARG A 1169 -20.85 62.04 -21.15
N LYS A 1170 -20.68 62.49 -19.91
CA LYS A 1170 -21.79 62.80 -19.00
C LYS A 1170 -21.75 64.29 -18.67
N GLN A 1171 -22.89 64.97 -18.75
CA GLN A 1171 -23.02 66.32 -18.22
C GLN A 1171 -23.20 66.23 -16.70
N PHE A 1172 -22.32 66.91 -15.97
CA PHE A 1172 -22.48 67.13 -14.53
C PHE A 1172 -23.55 68.23 -14.29
N PRO A 1173 -24.09 68.38 -13.06
CA PRO A 1173 -25.21 69.29 -12.77
C PRO A 1173 -25.03 70.77 -13.15
N ASP A 1174 -23.80 71.24 -13.41
CA ASP A 1174 -23.47 72.60 -13.87
C ASP A 1174 -23.21 72.72 -15.39
N GLY A 1175 -23.61 71.72 -16.20
CA GLY A 1175 -23.54 71.79 -17.67
C GLY A 1175 -22.15 71.52 -18.28
N PHE A 1176 -21.15 71.21 -17.46
CA PHE A 1176 -19.80 70.85 -17.92
C PHE A 1176 -19.82 69.51 -18.69
N VAL A 1177 -19.19 69.47 -19.87
CA VAL A 1177 -19.08 68.28 -20.73
C VAL A 1177 -17.67 67.73 -20.64
N PHE A 1178 -17.54 66.45 -20.24
CA PHE A 1178 -16.26 65.73 -20.28
C PHE A 1178 -15.87 65.41 -21.74
N TYR A 1179 -14.58 65.50 -22.08
CA TYR A 1179 -14.05 65.11 -23.39
C TYR A 1179 -13.17 63.87 -23.26
N ASP A 1180 -13.55 62.78 -23.95
CA ASP A 1180 -12.77 61.54 -24.04
C ASP A 1180 -11.72 61.64 -25.17
N ARG A 1181 -10.44 61.46 -24.84
CA ARG A 1181 -9.31 61.57 -25.80
C ARG A 1181 -8.98 60.22 -26.44
N PHE A 1182 -9.34 60.06 -27.72
CA PHE A 1182 -8.91 58.92 -28.55
C PHE A 1182 -8.37 59.33 -29.95
N ASN A 1183 -8.13 60.63 -30.18
CA ASN A 1183 -7.32 61.08 -31.31
C ASN A 1183 -5.83 61.03 -30.95
N LYS A 1184 -4.98 60.76 -31.94
CA LYS A 1184 -3.61 60.25 -31.78
C LYS A 1184 -2.59 61.16 -31.07
N ASP A 1185 -2.92 62.43 -30.83
CA ASP A 1185 -1.93 63.50 -30.66
C ASP A 1185 -2.05 64.33 -29.34
N GLU A 1186 -2.87 63.92 -28.35
CA GLU A 1186 -3.02 64.65 -27.07
C GLU A 1186 -2.63 63.82 -25.81
N SER A 1187 -1.48 64.11 -25.22
CA SER A 1187 -1.01 63.51 -23.95
C SER A 1187 -1.58 64.17 -22.69
N SER A 1188 -1.69 63.40 -21.60
CA SER A 1188 -2.09 63.75 -20.21
C SER A 1188 -3.59 63.74 -19.86
N GLU A 1189 -4.09 62.59 -19.37
CA GLU A 1189 -4.95 62.44 -18.17
C GLU A 1189 -5.34 60.96 -18.03
N THR A 1190 -4.74 60.29 -17.04
CA THR A 1190 -4.91 58.85 -16.76
C THR A 1190 -6.27 58.54 -16.12
N TYR A 1191 -6.62 57.25 -16.00
CA TYR A 1191 -7.83 56.83 -15.25
C TYR A 1191 -7.85 57.37 -13.80
N TRP A 1192 -6.68 57.55 -13.17
CA TRP A 1192 -6.58 58.11 -11.83
C TRP A 1192 -6.69 59.64 -11.82
N ASP A 1193 -6.21 60.34 -12.84
CA ASP A 1193 -6.40 61.79 -12.94
C ASP A 1193 -7.90 62.13 -13.15
N ARG A 1194 -8.61 61.27 -13.90
CA ARG A 1194 -10.09 61.28 -13.98
C ARG A 1194 -10.74 60.99 -12.61
N PHE A 1195 -10.12 60.15 -11.77
CA PHE A 1195 -10.57 59.82 -10.42
C PHE A 1195 -10.42 61.02 -9.46
N VAL A 1196 -9.22 61.60 -9.41
CA VAL A 1196 -8.89 62.79 -8.61
C VAL A 1196 -9.76 63.98 -9.03
N THR A 1197 -9.93 64.22 -10.33
CA THR A 1197 -10.72 65.35 -10.85
C THR A 1197 -12.21 65.28 -10.45
N VAL A 1198 -12.77 64.09 -10.26
CA VAL A 1198 -14.12 63.88 -9.72
C VAL A 1198 -14.16 64.01 -8.19
N PHE A 1199 -13.09 63.64 -7.48
CA PHE A 1199 -12.99 63.81 -6.03
C PHE A 1199 -12.73 65.25 -5.56
N THR A 1200 -12.22 66.10 -6.46
CA THR A 1200 -11.82 67.48 -6.15
C THR A 1200 -12.92 68.51 -6.48
N ARG A 1201 -14.14 68.03 -6.72
CA ARG A 1201 -15.35 68.81 -6.97
C ARG A 1201 -16.51 68.27 -6.13
#